data_AF-A0A9X7J3T0-F1
#
_entry.id   AF-A0A9X7J3T0-F1
#
_cell.length_a   1.000
_cell.length_b   1.000
_cell.length_c   1.000
_cell.angle_alpha   90.00
_cell.angle_beta   90.00
_cell.angle_gamma   90.00
#
_symmetry.space_group_name_H-M   'P 1'
#
loop_
_entity.id
_entity.type
_entity.pdbx_description
1 polymer ?
#
loop_
_entity_poly.entity_id
_entity_poly.type
_entity_poly.pdbx_seq_one_letter_code
_entity_poly.pdbx_strand_id
1 'polypeptide(L)'
;MMLHKDLMREAGRVRFHLALTVGLGVGAGLLAILQASYLARVVNGVFLEGQDLRGIWHWLMALLGIIFLRAGLAWGVEVAAHRAAARIKYDLRQRLVGHFLAVGPLPLKDEHTGELVNVLVEGVEDLEAYFARYLPQLALAALVPLMVLGFVFPLDLFSGLLLLFTAPLIPLFMLLIGRRAETLSQQQWQTLSGLSAHFLDVLQGLTTLKIFGRSKAQAEVLTRLSDRFRSTTLGVLRVAFLSALVLELVATISTALVAVTVGLRLVYARIPFNEALFLLLVAPEFYLPLRLLGSQFHAGLAGVSAARRIFAVLDMAGPCTTPAPAVAGVMVKSLPRGAGTGNFPPGRESRVQPPGLHIVLAGVHYTYPDRERPALEEVSLELRPGEKVALVGPSGGGKSTIAHLLLRFLEPDRGLITVNGLPLNQIPLEEWRRQVALVPQHPYLFSGTIADNILLGRPDASREEMVAAARLAGAHEFIAALPRGYDTPIGERGLRLSGGQARRLAIARAFLKDAPLLILDEVTAGLDPGGDQVIQEALERLMEGRTVLIIAHRLSTVYRADRIVVLASGRVVETGRHEDLMAQQGAYYRLVTAFHCASGRSVARDEGPGSTPAPDPQSCATLYRRISPTFLKRRTTTAGTFIRLLGLITPSWPAVLGATLLGFFTVASNVGLMATAAFLIASAALHPPVLDLMLPIVGVRFFGISRAASRYLERYVNHSVTLHILSRLRVSFYQALEPLAPARLPDHHSGDLLSRVVADVATLENFYLRVLAPPLVALLVMVAVFVFLAHFAVKPALAWLLFFLGAGIIAPLGLKAAGRSAGRQQGEVRAALNALLVDTVQGMPEILAFGRARLQQERIAALSRELLVLQGHEAWRTGLAAALTGLAMNLALWFVLVLAIPLVDRGQLDGIYLAMLALGAAASFEAVLPLPMIFEHLEASLAAARRLFALTDTRPAVQDPPGPAPQPAGYHLQIKGLRFRYAPGEPWVLDGIDFTLPEGGRLAIVGPSGAGKSTLVNLLLRFWDYEEGSICLGGHELKAYPQEELRRLVVVVSQRTHLFHATIGENLLLARPGASQEEIQQAARQARLHEFIQSLPRGYGTCIGEEGLKLSGGQRQRLAIARALLKNAPILVLDEATTGLDPVTEEEVMQAIYRLMAGRTTLVITHRLAGLEAMDEILVLDKGRVVQRGRHEELLRQEGLYRQMWELQHEVLP
;
A
#
# COMPACT_ATOMS: atom_id res chain seq x y z
N MET A 1 -17.02 22.90 -16.80
CA MET A 1 -17.49 21.61 -16.26
C MET A 1 -16.81 20.51 -17.06
N MET A 2 -15.95 19.69 -16.44
CA MET A 2 -15.19 18.64 -17.13
C MET A 2 -16.00 17.33 -17.19
N LEU A 3 -16.90 17.21 -18.16
CA LEU A 3 -17.49 15.91 -18.52
C LEU A 3 -16.49 15.20 -19.43
N HIS A 4 -15.75 14.22 -18.90
CA HIS A 4 -14.85 13.41 -19.73
C HIS A 4 -15.68 12.57 -20.69
N LYS A 5 -15.34 12.60 -21.99
CA LYS A 5 -16.11 11.89 -23.03
C LYS A 5 -16.25 10.39 -22.73
N ASP A 6 -15.18 9.77 -22.23
CA ASP A 6 -15.13 8.34 -21.94
C ASP A 6 -15.95 7.96 -20.69
N LEU A 7 -15.95 8.80 -19.66
CA LEU A 7 -16.85 8.61 -18.51
C LEU A 7 -18.32 8.72 -18.89
N MET A 8 -18.66 9.60 -19.84
CA MET A 8 -20.02 9.71 -20.36
C MET A 8 -20.43 8.49 -21.20
N ARG A 9 -19.49 7.88 -21.93
CA ARG A 9 -19.72 6.60 -22.62
C ARG A 9 -20.00 5.48 -21.61
N GLU A 10 -19.28 5.44 -20.49
CA GLU A 10 -19.54 4.48 -19.42
C GLU A 10 -20.87 4.71 -18.71
N ALA A 11 -21.20 5.98 -18.43
CA ALA A 11 -22.51 6.35 -17.87
C ALA A 11 -23.66 5.87 -18.78
N GLY A 12 -23.47 5.87 -20.10
CA GLY A 12 -24.43 5.38 -21.08
C GLY A 12 -24.81 3.91 -20.89
N ARG A 13 -23.92 3.07 -20.36
CA ARG A 13 -24.18 1.63 -20.13
C ARG A 13 -25.11 1.37 -18.94
N VAL A 14 -25.11 2.25 -17.96
CA VAL A 14 -26.01 2.20 -16.79
C VAL A 14 -27.05 3.33 -16.80
N ARG A 15 -27.38 3.85 -18.00
CA ARG A 15 -28.32 4.98 -18.18
C ARG A 15 -29.65 4.79 -17.47
N PHE A 16 -30.16 3.57 -17.40
CA PHE A 16 -31.42 3.27 -16.72
C PHE A 16 -31.32 3.51 -15.21
N HIS A 17 -30.26 3.02 -14.55
CA HIS A 17 -30.08 3.22 -13.11
C HIS A 17 -29.81 4.68 -12.78
N LEU A 18 -28.99 5.37 -13.58
CA LEU A 18 -28.75 6.80 -13.40
C LEU A 18 -30.02 7.63 -13.62
N ALA A 19 -30.80 7.35 -14.67
CA ALA A 19 -32.08 8.01 -14.91
C ALA A 19 -33.09 7.73 -13.79
N LEU A 20 -33.12 6.49 -13.26
CA LEU A 20 -33.93 6.13 -12.10
C LEU A 20 -33.52 6.93 -10.87
N THR A 21 -32.22 7.03 -10.56
CA THR A 21 -31.71 7.84 -9.44
C THR A 21 -32.13 9.31 -9.58
N VAL A 22 -31.95 9.90 -10.76
CA VAL A 22 -32.34 11.29 -11.02
C VAL A 22 -33.86 11.47 -10.94
N GLY A 23 -34.64 10.56 -11.52
CA GLY A 23 -36.10 10.59 -11.48
C GLY A 23 -36.66 10.48 -10.06
N LEU A 24 -36.15 9.55 -9.26
CA LEU A 24 -36.52 9.41 -7.85
C LEU A 24 -36.11 10.65 -7.04
N GLY A 25 -34.95 11.25 -7.33
CA GLY A 25 -34.48 12.46 -6.66
C GLY A 25 -35.30 13.70 -7.00
N VAL A 26 -35.71 13.88 -8.26
CA VAL A 26 -36.66 14.93 -8.66
C VAL A 26 -38.02 14.71 -8.00
N GLY A 27 -38.50 13.46 -7.95
CA GLY A 27 -39.71 13.10 -7.22
C GLY A 27 -39.63 13.44 -5.72
N ALA A 28 -38.51 13.13 -5.06
CA ALA A 28 -38.28 13.50 -3.66
C ALA A 28 -38.25 15.02 -3.46
N GLY A 29 -37.69 15.78 -4.42
CA GLY A 29 -37.74 17.24 -4.43
C GLY A 29 -39.16 17.78 -4.58
N LEU A 30 -39.98 17.20 -5.47
CA LEU A 30 -41.38 17.57 -5.62
C LEU A 30 -42.18 17.32 -4.34
N LEU A 31 -41.96 16.17 -3.68
CA LEU A 31 -42.58 15.87 -2.40
C LEU A 31 -42.13 16.82 -1.29
N ALA A 32 -40.89 17.33 -1.32
CA ALA A 32 -40.45 18.36 -0.39
C ALA A 32 -41.22 19.68 -0.58
N ILE A 33 -41.48 20.09 -1.82
CA ILE A 33 -42.32 21.25 -2.15
C ILE A 33 -43.75 21.04 -1.65
N LEU A 34 -44.34 19.85 -1.92
CA LEU A 34 -45.68 19.51 -1.45
C LEU A 34 -45.74 19.47 0.09
N GLN A 35 -44.72 18.92 0.75
CA GLN A 35 -44.60 18.91 2.20
C GLN A 35 -44.62 20.34 2.77
N ALA A 36 -43.86 21.26 2.17
CA ALA A 36 -43.85 22.67 2.56
C ALA A 36 -45.22 23.33 2.39
N SER A 37 -45.92 23.05 1.27
CA SER A 37 -47.25 23.60 1.00
C SER A 37 -48.30 23.10 2.01
N TYR A 38 -48.33 21.80 2.29
CA TYR A 38 -49.26 21.21 3.24
C TYR A 38 -48.97 21.66 4.68
N LEU A 39 -47.69 21.77 5.05
CA LEU A 39 -47.30 22.33 6.34
C LEU A 39 -47.78 23.77 6.51
N ALA A 40 -47.61 24.61 5.48
CA ALA A 40 -48.09 25.99 5.50
C ALA A 40 -49.62 26.08 5.66
N ARG A 41 -50.38 25.20 4.97
CA ARG A 41 -51.84 25.11 5.12
C ARG A 41 -52.28 24.68 6.51
N VAL A 42 -51.62 23.68 7.11
CA VAL A 42 -51.90 23.22 8.48
C VAL A 42 -51.72 24.35 9.49
N VAL A 43 -50.61 25.10 9.38
CA VAL A 43 -50.35 26.23 10.28
C VAL A 43 -51.35 27.36 10.04
N ASN A 44 -51.64 27.72 8.78
CA ASN A 44 -52.61 28.76 8.44
C ASN A 44 -54.01 28.47 8.98
N GLY A 45 -54.49 27.23 8.81
CA GLY A 45 -55.83 26.81 9.26
C GLY A 45 -56.00 26.93 10.78
N VAL A 46 -54.97 26.63 11.57
CA VAL A 46 -55.04 26.72 13.04
C VAL A 46 -54.82 28.14 13.53
N PHE A 47 -53.81 28.83 12.98
CA PHE A 47 -53.40 30.14 13.47
C PHE A 47 -54.34 31.28 13.05
N LEU A 48 -54.72 31.35 11.76
CA LEU A 48 -55.53 32.45 11.23
C LEU A 48 -57.00 32.09 11.07
N GLU A 49 -57.32 30.85 10.67
CA GLU A 49 -58.70 30.43 10.45
C GLU A 49 -59.36 29.84 11.70
N GLY A 50 -58.61 29.65 12.79
CA GLY A 50 -59.12 29.16 14.08
C GLY A 50 -59.68 27.73 14.04
N GLN A 51 -59.25 26.92 13.07
CA GLN A 51 -59.70 25.53 12.94
C GLN A 51 -59.15 24.65 14.07
N ASP A 52 -60.01 23.76 14.56
CA ASP A 52 -59.63 22.74 15.54
C ASP A 52 -58.84 21.58 14.91
N LEU A 53 -58.32 20.68 15.74
CA LEU A 53 -57.56 19.51 15.27
C LEU A 53 -58.36 18.63 14.29
N ARG A 54 -59.70 18.59 14.43
CA ARG A 54 -60.57 17.80 13.54
C ARG A 54 -60.68 18.43 12.15
N GLY A 55 -60.80 19.76 12.06
CA GLY A 55 -60.85 20.50 10.80
C GLY A 55 -59.62 20.28 9.93
N ILE A 56 -58.43 20.32 10.52
CA ILE A 56 -57.15 20.15 9.80
C ILE A 56 -56.64 18.70 9.74
N TRP A 57 -57.38 17.72 10.28
CA TRP A 57 -56.93 16.32 10.35
C TRP A 57 -56.59 15.72 8.99
N HIS A 58 -57.39 16.03 7.96
CA HIS A 58 -57.17 15.56 6.59
C HIS A 58 -55.85 16.08 6.02
N TRP A 59 -55.50 17.35 6.28
CA TRP A 59 -54.23 17.94 5.87
C TRP A 59 -53.04 17.34 6.64
N LEU A 60 -53.20 17.05 7.93
CA LEU A 60 -52.19 16.35 8.75
C LEU A 60 -51.94 14.91 8.29
N MET A 61 -52.99 14.16 7.92
CA MET A 61 -52.85 12.80 7.37
C MET A 61 -52.20 12.82 5.98
N ALA A 62 -52.56 13.77 5.13
CA ALA A 62 -51.91 13.95 3.83
C ALA A 62 -50.42 14.30 3.98
N LEU A 63 -50.08 15.20 4.92
CA LEU A 63 -48.70 15.51 5.28
C LEU A 63 -47.94 14.26 5.74
N LEU A 64 -48.55 13.42 6.57
CA LEU A 64 -47.97 12.16 7.02
C LEU A 64 -47.69 11.21 5.84
N GLY A 65 -48.64 11.07 4.91
CA GLY A 65 -48.46 10.28 3.68
C GLY A 65 -47.30 10.77 2.82
N ILE A 66 -47.17 12.10 2.64
CA ILE A 66 -46.05 12.72 1.93
C ILE A 66 -44.72 12.42 2.63
N ILE A 67 -44.66 12.48 3.97
CA ILE A 67 -43.47 12.18 4.76
C ILE A 67 -42.99 10.74 4.52
N PHE A 68 -43.89 9.76 4.58
CA PHE A 68 -43.54 8.35 4.32
C PHE A 68 -43.11 8.13 2.87
N LEU A 69 -43.81 8.72 1.90
CA LEU A 69 -43.46 8.60 0.49
C LEU A 69 -42.10 9.25 0.19
N ARG A 70 -41.81 10.42 0.77
CA ARG A 70 -40.51 11.11 0.64
C ARG A 70 -39.37 10.26 1.22
N ALA A 71 -39.57 9.64 2.39
CA ALA A 71 -38.59 8.73 2.97
C ALA A 71 -38.34 7.51 2.07
N GLY A 72 -39.39 6.94 1.46
CA GLY A 72 -39.28 5.84 0.50
C GLY A 72 -38.52 6.22 -0.78
N LEU A 73 -38.80 7.40 -1.35
CA LEU A 73 -38.06 7.90 -2.52
C LEU A 73 -36.59 8.19 -2.19
N ALA A 74 -36.30 8.81 -1.05
CA ALA A 74 -34.94 9.08 -0.60
C ALA A 74 -34.14 7.78 -0.41
N TRP A 75 -34.75 6.74 0.17
CA TRP A 75 -34.17 5.41 0.23
C TRP A 75 -33.90 4.83 -1.16
N GLY A 76 -34.85 4.95 -2.08
CA GLY A 76 -34.71 4.50 -3.46
C GLY A 76 -33.58 5.19 -4.22
N VAL A 77 -33.39 6.50 -4.03
CA VAL A 77 -32.27 7.28 -4.61
C VAL A 77 -30.94 6.69 -4.17
N GLU A 78 -30.74 6.48 -2.87
CA GLU A 78 -29.49 5.97 -2.32
C GLU A 78 -29.16 4.57 -2.85
N VAL A 79 -30.15 3.67 -2.87
CA VAL A 79 -30.00 2.31 -3.36
C VAL A 79 -29.71 2.27 -4.85
N ALA A 80 -30.41 3.06 -5.66
CA ALA A 80 -30.21 3.11 -7.11
C ALA A 80 -28.82 3.66 -7.46
N ALA A 81 -28.39 4.73 -6.78
CA ALA A 81 -27.07 5.36 -6.97
C ALA A 81 -25.91 4.38 -6.70
N HIS A 82 -25.91 3.73 -5.54
CA HIS A 82 -24.83 2.80 -5.17
C HIS A 82 -24.83 1.53 -6.03
N ARG A 83 -26.00 1.00 -6.42
CA ARG A 83 -26.08 -0.14 -7.36
C ARG A 83 -25.51 0.22 -8.73
N ALA A 84 -25.80 1.41 -9.25
CA ALA A 84 -25.25 1.89 -10.52
C ALA A 84 -23.72 1.91 -10.49
N ALA A 85 -23.14 2.51 -9.43
CA ALA A 85 -21.69 2.57 -9.27
C ALA A 85 -21.05 1.20 -9.09
N ALA A 86 -21.62 0.32 -8.25
CA ALA A 86 -21.10 -1.03 -8.04
C ALA A 86 -21.06 -1.83 -9.35
N ARG A 87 -22.08 -1.68 -10.21
CA ARG A 87 -22.12 -2.33 -11.52
C ARG A 87 -21.04 -1.80 -12.47
N ILE A 88 -20.85 -0.49 -12.55
CA ILE A 88 -19.77 0.11 -13.35
C ILE A 88 -18.41 -0.39 -12.89
N LYS A 89 -18.16 -0.43 -11.57
CA LYS A 89 -16.90 -0.94 -10.99
C LYS A 89 -16.65 -2.38 -11.41
N TYR A 90 -17.67 -3.25 -11.33
CA TYR A 90 -17.57 -4.63 -11.79
C TYR A 90 -17.22 -4.71 -13.30
N ASP A 91 -17.98 -4.04 -14.16
CA ASP A 91 -17.81 -4.12 -15.61
C ASP A 91 -16.47 -3.51 -16.08
N LEU A 92 -15.98 -2.47 -15.39
CA LEU A 92 -14.70 -1.85 -15.69
C LEU A 92 -13.52 -2.70 -15.19
N ARG A 93 -13.60 -3.27 -13.99
CA ARG A 93 -12.56 -4.17 -13.46
C ARG A 93 -12.37 -5.38 -14.36
N GLN A 94 -13.47 -5.97 -14.85
CA GLN A 94 -13.41 -7.10 -15.79
C GLN A 94 -12.70 -6.74 -17.10
N ARG A 95 -12.97 -5.56 -17.64
CA ARG A 95 -12.31 -5.07 -18.86
C ARG A 95 -10.86 -4.71 -18.64
N LEU A 96 -10.53 -4.03 -17.54
CA LEU A 96 -9.16 -3.71 -17.17
C LEU A 96 -8.36 -5.00 -17.03
N VAL A 97 -8.79 -5.96 -16.21
CA VAL A 97 -8.06 -7.22 -16.02
C VAL A 97 -7.89 -7.98 -17.33
N GLY A 98 -8.94 -8.06 -18.16
CA GLY A 98 -8.85 -8.69 -19.48
C GLY A 98 -7.86 -7.99 -20.40
N HIS A 99 -7.86 -6.65 -20.44
CA HIS A 99 -6.95 -5.86 -21.24
C HIS A 99 -5.50 -5.96 -20.73
N PHE A 100 -5.28 -5.87 -19.41
CA PHE A 100 -3.98 -6.04 -18.77
C PHE A 100 -3.33 -7.39 -19.14
N LEU A 101 -4.10 -8.48 -19.07
CA LEU A 101 -3.62 -9.81 -19.45
C LEU A 101 -3.37 -9.94 -20.96
N ALA A 102 -4.07 -9.14 -21.79
CA ALA A 102 -3.84 -9.09 -23.23
C ALA A 102 -2.61 -8.25 -23.61
N VAL A 103 -2.34 -7.14 -22.90
CA VAL A 103 -1.17 -6.28 -23.17
C VAL A 103 0.14 -6.99 -22.83
N GLY A 104 0.18 -7.73 -21.71
CA GLY A 104 1.36 -8.49 -21.29
C GLY A 104 2.37 -7.69 -20.44
N PRO A 105 3.48 -8.31 -20.02
CA PRO A 105 4.26 -7.84 -18.87
C PRO A 105 5.29 -6.73 -19.18
N LEU A 106 5.58 -6.43 -20.45
CA LEU A 106 6.70 -5.56 -20.85
C LEU A 106 6.34 -4.08 -21.00
N PRO A 107 5.22 -3.69 -21.66
CA PRO A 107 4.75 -2.29 -21.62
C PRO A 107 4.50 -1.80 -20.18
N LEU A 108 4.27 -2.75 -19.26
CA LEU A 108 3.94 -2.52 -17.86
C LEU A 108 5.16 -2.51 -16.91
N LYS A 109 6.38 -2.72 -17.43
CA LYS A 109 7.61 -2.73 -16.62
C LYS A 109 8.22 -1.33 -16.46
N ASP A 110 7.92 -0.44 -17.41
CA ASP A 110 8.36 0.97 -17.42
C ASP A 110 7.42 1.86 -16.57
N GLU A 111 6.16 1.45 -16.39
CA GLU A 111 5.31 1.96 -15.30
C GLU A 111 5.61 1.24 -13.99
N HIS A 112 5.71 1.98 -12.89
CA HIS A 112 5.95 1.39 -11.58
C HIS A 112 4.87 0.32 -11.32
N THR A 113 5.24 -0.96 -11.19
CA THR A 113 4.28 -2.07 -10.97
C THR A 113 3.28 -1.79 -9.84
N GLY A 114 3.70 -0.98 -8.85
CA GLY A 114 2.83 -0.48 -7.79
C GLY A 114 1.74 0.51 -8.25
N GLU A 115 2.01 1.37 -9.23
CA GLU A 115 1.03 2.30 -9.83
C GLU A 115 -0.07 1.53 -10.57
N LEU A 116 0.30 0.53 -11.37
CA LEU A 116 -0.66 -0.33 -12.07
C LEU A 116 -1.55 -1.14 -11.12
N VAL A 117 -0.94 -1.72 -10.08
CA VAL A 117 -1.68 -2.34 -8.97
C VAL A 117 -2.64 -1.34 -8.34
N ASN A 118 -2.18 -0.10 -8.13
CA ASN A 118 -3.01 0.93 -7.55
C ASN A 118 -4.20 1.31 -8.45
N VAL A 119 -4.01 1.37 -9.78
CA VAL A 119 -5.10 1.61 -10.74
C VAL A 119 -6.15 0.50 -10.67
N LEU A 120 -5.75 -0.76 -10.56
CA LEU A 120 -6.65 -1.92 -10.47
C LEU A 120 -7.38 -2.01 -9.12
N VAL A 121 -6.71 -1.65 -8.03
CA VAL A 121 -7.21 -1.79 -6.66
C VAL A 121 -7.95 -0.54 -6.18
N GLU A 122 -7.29 0.62 -6.19
CA GLU A 122 -7.86 1.89 -5.72
C GLU A 122 -8.54 2.68 -6.83
N GLY A 123 -7.93 2.75 -8.03
CA GLY A 123 -8.44 3.57 -9.13
C GLY A 123 -9.88 3.23 -9.53
N VAL A 124 -10.24 1.94 -9.57
CA VAL A 124 -11.62 1.51 -9.85
C VAL A 124 -12.58 1.89 -8.72
N GLU A 125 -12.13 1.87 -7.46
CA GLU A 125 -12.95 2.23 -6.31
C GLU A 125 -13.23 3.75 -6.25
N ASP A 126 -12.26 4.58 -6.64
CA ASP A 126 -12.38 6.05 -6.69
C ASP A 126 -13.48 6.53 -7.66
N LEU A 127 -13.87 5.71 -8.64
CA LEU A 127 -14.97 6.02 -9.56
C LEU A 127 -16.35 6.04 -8.89
N GLU A 128 -16.51 5.40 -7.73
CA GLU A 128 -17.78 5.37 -7.02
C GLU A 128 -18.29 6.78 -6.68
N ALA A 129 -17.39 7.65 -6.22
CA ALA A 129 -17.74 9.02 -5.88
C ALA A 129 -18.28 9.81 -7.08
N TYR A 130 -17.76 9.54 -8.28
CA TYR A 130 -18.22 10.19 -9.51
C TYR A 130 -19.62 9.71 -9.91
N PHE A 131 -19.84 8.39 -9.98
CA PHE A 131 -21.07 7.82 -10.51
C PHE A 131 -22.22 7.73 -9.51
N ALA A 132 -21.96 7.45 -8.23
CA ALA A 132 -23.01 7.37 -7.21
C ALA A 132 -23.41 8.75 -6.66
N ARG A 133 -22.46 9.69 -6.56
CA ARG A 133 -22.68 10.97 -5.86
C ARG A 133 -22.67 12.14 -6.84
N TYR A 134 -21.53 12.44 -7.45
CA TYR A 134 -21.34 13.66 -8.24
C TYR A 134 -22.29 13.79 -9.43
N LEU A 135 -22.39 12.75 -10.29
CA LEU A 135 -23.17 12.82 -11.52
C LEU A 135 -24.69 12.92 -11.27
N PRO A 136 -25.31 12.09 -10.40
CA PRO A 136 -26.71 12.29 -10.01
C PRO A 136 -26.94 13.66 -9.37
N GLN A 137 -26.05 14.10 -8.48
CA GLN A 137 -26.18 15.39 -7.81
C GLN A 137 -26.08 16.58 -8.75
N LEU A 138 -25.25 16.49 -9.79
CA LEU A 138 -25.14 17.50 -10.84
C LEU A 138 -26.48 17.67 -11.58
N ALA A 139 -27.15 16.56 -11.89
CA ALA A 139 -28.48 16.61 -12.49
C ALA A 139 -29.53 17.19 -11.52
N LEU A 140 -29.52 16.76 -10.25
CA LEU A 140 -30.44 17.29 -9.23
C LEU A 140 -30.21 18.78 -8.94
N ALA A 141 -28.96 19.23 -8.93
CA ALA A 141 -28.58 20.63 -8.76
C ALA A 141 -28.99 21.53 -9.93
N ALA A 142 -29.22 20.95 -11.12
CA ALA A 142 -29.81 21.66 -12.24
C ALA A 142 -31.34 21.62 -12.21
N LEU A 143 -31.94 20.45 -11.99
CA LEU A 143 -33.38 20.23 -12.14
C LEU A 143 -34.22 20.72 -10.94
N VAL A 144 -33.78 20.44 -9.71
CA VAL A 144 -34.56 20.74 -8.50
C VAL A 144 -34.70 22.26 -8.29
N PRO A 145 -33.64 23.09 -8.39
CA PRO A 145 -33.79 24.54 -8.29
C PRO A 145 -34.72 25.14 -9.36
N LEU A 146 -34.65 24.65 -10.61
CA LEU A 146 -35.56 25.08 -11.68
C LEU A 146 -37.01 24.70 -11.39
N MET A 147 -37.25 23.48 -10.89
CA MET A 147 -38.57 23.04 -10.45
C MET A 147 -39.11 23.93 -9.31
N VAL A 148 -38.28 24.22 -8.29
CA VAL A 148 -38.66 25.11 -7.20
C VAL A 148 -39.01 26.51 -7.72
N LEU A 149 -38.20 27.10 -8.61
CA LEU A 149 -38.49 28.39 -9.23
C LEU A 149 -39.81 28.37 -10.00
N GLY A 150 -40.14 27.27 -10.68
CA GLY A 150 -41.43 27.09 -11.35
C GLY A 150 -42.64 27.20 -10.41
N PHE A 151 -42.51 26.82 -9.13
CA PHE A 151 -43.55 27.02 -8.12
C PHE A 151 -43.46 28.38 -7.41
N VAL A 152 -42.27 28.97 -7.28
CA VAL A 152 -42.07 30.24 -6.59
C VAL A 152 -42.48 31.44 -7.45
N PHE A 153 -42.13 31.47 -8.74
CA PHE A 153 -42.42 32.60 -9.64
C PHE A 153 -43.91 32.96 -9.75
N PRO A 154 -44.85 31.99 -9.87
CA PRO A 154 -46.27 32.30 -9.91
C PRO A 154 -46.83 32.90 -8.60
N LEU A 155 -46.20 32.60 -7.46
CA LEU A 155 -46.62 33.08 -6.15
C LEU A 155 -45.99 34.44 -5.83
N ASP A 156 -44.68 34.56 -6.03
CA ASP A 156 -43.98 35.81 -5.79
C ASP A 156 -42.76 36.03 -6.71
N LEU A 157 -42.90 37.01 -7.61
CA LEU A 157 -41.84 37.41 -8.55
C LEU A 157 -40.57 37.87 -7.82
N PHE A 158 -40.68 38.62 -6.72
CA PHE A 158 -39.50 39.20 -6.06
C PHE A 158 -38.66 38.13 -5.37
N SER A 159 -39.31 37.19 -4.66
CA SER A 159 -38.64 36.02 -4.08
C SER A 159 -38.03 35.14 -5.16
N GLY A 160 -38.73 34.92 -6.28
CA GLY A 160 -38.19 34.18 -7.43
C GLY A 160 -36.93 34.82 -8.02
N LEU A 161 -36.95 36.14 -8.24
CA LEU A 161 -35.78 36.90 -8.72
C LEU A 161 -34.63 36.87 -7.72
N LEU A 162 -34.92 36.98 -6.42
CA LEU A 162 -33.90 36.91 -5.38
C LEU A 162 -33.18 35.56 -5.41
N LEU A 163 -33.94 34.46 -5.41
CA LEU A 163 -33.39 33.09 -5.50
C LEU A 163 -32.62 32.87 -6.81
N LEU A 164 -33.13 33.37 -7.93
CA LEU A 164 -32.48 33.26 -9.24
C LEU A 164 -31.13 34.01 -9.29
N PHE A 165 -31.03 35.16 -8.63
CA PHE A 165 -29.80 35.96 -8.61
C PHE A 165 -28.75 35.39 -7.66
N THR A 166 -29.16 34.87 -6.51
CA THR A 166 -28.24 34.32 -5.49
C THR A 166 -27.80 32.89 -5.79
N ALA A 167 -28.60 32.08 -6.49
CA ALA A 167 -28.24 30.69 -6.82
C ALA A 167 -26.91 30.56 -7.58
N PRO A 168 -26.65 31.31 -8.68
CA PRO A 168 -25.39 31.24 -9.42
C PRO A 168 -24.14 31.62 -8.62
N LEU A 169 -24.29 32.38 -7.53
CA LEU A 169 -23.16 32.74 -6.66
C LEU A 169 -22.54 31.51 -6.00
N ILE A 170 -23.35 30.49 -5.66
CA ILE A 170 -22.89 29.25 -5.03
C ILE A 170 -21.88 28.50 -5.94
N PRO A 171 -22.23 28.06 -7.18
CA PRO A 171 -21.29 27.39 -8.07
C PRO A 171 -20.14 28.32 -8.51
N LEU A 172 -20.36 29.64 -8.60
CA LEU A 172 -19.30 30.60 -8.93
C LEU A 172 -18.18 30.59 -7.87
N PHE A 173 -18.52 30.80 -6.59
CA PHE A 173 -17.54 30.81 -5.50
C PHE A 173 -16.89 29.44 -5.29
N MET A 174 -17.65 28.37 -5.51
CA MET A 174 -17.14 27.01 -5.50
C MET A 174 -16.05 26.79 -6.57
N LEU A 175 -16.27 27.25 -7.82
CA LEU A 175 -15.28 27.14 -8.89
C LEU A 175 -14.04 28.00 -8.64
N LEU A 176 -14.23 29.22 -8.16
CA LEU A 176 -13.15 30.17 -7.89
C LEU A 176 -12.22 29.67 -6.77
N ILE A 177 -12.80 29.23 -5.65
CA ILE A 177 -12.03 28.76 -4.49
C ILE A 177 -11.50 27.34 -4.73
N GLY A 178 -12.25 26.50 -5.46
CA GLY A 178 -11.90 25.12 -5.77
C GLY A 178 -10.57 24.98 -6.52
N ARG A 179 -10.28 25.86 -7.50
CA ARG A 179 -8.99 25.85 -8.23
C ARG A 179 -7.80 26.10 -7.30
N ARG A 180 -7.93 27.03 -6.36
CA ARG A 180 -6.87 27.32 -5.38
C ARG A 180 -6.70 26.18 -4.37
N ALA A 181 -7.80 25.56 -3.95
CA ALA A 181 -7.78 24.37 -3.09
C ALA A 181 -7.07 23.19 -3.79
N GLU A 182 -7.28 23.00 -5.09
CA GLU A 182 -6.61 21.96 -5.88
C GLU A 182 -5.09 22.16 -5.93
N THR A 183 -4.61 23.38 -6.23
CA THR A 183 -3.16 23.66 -6.24
C THR A 183 -2.52 23.42 -4.87
N LEU A 184 -3.19 23.82 -3.79
CA LEU A 184 -2.68 23.60 -2.43
C LEU A 184 -2.74 22.12 -2.03
N SER A 185 -3.78 21.39 -2.47
CA SER A 185 -3.91 19.95 -2.23
C SER A 185 -2.79 19.15 -2.90
N GLN A 186 -2.37 19.55 -4.11
CA GLN A 186 -1.19 18.96 -4.77
C GLN A 186 0.10 19.18 -3.95
N GLN A 187 0.29 20.37 -3.38
CA GLN A 187 1.44 20.65 -2.49
C GLN A 187 1.40 19.82 -1.20
N GLN A 188 0.21 19.60 -0.63
CA GLN A 188 0.03 18.71 0.53
C GLN A 188 0.40 17.27 0.19
N TRP A 189 -0.01 16.77 -0.97
CA TRP A 189 0.31 15.41 -1.42
C TRP A 189 1.83 15.20 -1.62
N GLN A 190 2.52 16.21 -2.18
CA GLN A 190 3.99 16.21 -2.28
C GLN A 190 4.64 16.19 -0.89
N THR A 191 4.12 16.95 0.08
CA THR A 191 4.64 16.98 1.45
C THR A 191 4.44 15.64 2.17
N LEU A 192 3.28 14.99 1.99
CA LEU A 192 3.00 13.65 2.52
C LEU A 192 3.93 12.60 1.92
N SER A 193 4.12 12.66 0.60
CA SER A 193 5.00 11.73 -0.13
C SER A 193 6.45 11.90 0.33
N GLY A 194 6.92 13.15 0.49
CA GLY A 194 8.25 13.43 1.04
C GLY A 194 8.43 12.95 2.48
N LEU A 195 7.43 13.12 3.35
CA LEU A 195 7.44 12.57 4.70
C LEU A 195 7.53 11.03 4.68
N SER A 196 6.74 10.38 3.81
CA SER A 196 6.68 8.92 3.69
C SER A 196 8.00 8.34 3.17
N ALA A 197 8.58 8.96 2.12
CA ALA A 197 9.86 8.56 1.56
C ALA A 197 11.00 8.71 2.58
N HIS A 198 11.09 9.86 3.25
CA HIS A 198 12.10 10.06 4.31
C HIS A 198 11.93 9.07 5.47
N PHE A 199 10.69 8.80 5.89
CA PHE A 199 10.45 7.84 6.96
C PHE A 199 10.87 6.42 6.54
N LEU A 200 10.55 6.00 5.32
CA LEU A 200 10.97 4.71 4.79
C LEU A 200 12.50 4.58 4.71
N ASP A 201 13.19 5.60 4.20
CA ASP A 201 14.66 5.63 4.12
C ASP A 201 15.31 5.54 5.51
N VAL A 202 14.76 6.26 6.50
CA VAL A 202 15.21 6.16 7.90
C VAL A 202 14.96 4.77 8.48
N LEU A 203 13.82 4.14 8.20
CA LEU A 203 13.51 2.79 8.69
C LEU A 203 14.43 1.73 8.07
N GLN A 204 14.63 1.76 6.76
CA GLN A 204 15.53 0.83 6.06
C GLN A 204 16.98 1.02 6.52
N GLY A 205 17.40 2.27 6.75
CA GLY A 205 18.73 2.62 7.23
C GLY A 205 18.89 2.63 8.76
N LEU A 206 17.90 2.20 9.54
CA LEU A 206 17.89 2.40 11.00
C LEU A 206 19.04 1.68 11.71
N THR A 207 19.41 0.49 11.24
CA THR A 207 20.58 -0.24 11.73
C THR A 207 21.86 0.55 11.49
N THR A 208 22.04 1.11 10.29
CA THR A 208 23.19 1.98 9.97
C THR A 208 23.20 3.23 10.85
N LEU A 209 22.05 3.89 11.02
CA LEU A 209 21.92 5.04 11.93
C LEU A 209 22.32 4.68 13.37
N LYS A 210 21.96 3.49 13.86
CA LYS A 210 22.38 3.03 15.19
C LYS A 210 23.87 2.76 15.30
N ILE A 211 24.49 2.14 14.29
CA ILE A 211 25.95 1.89 14.25
C ILE A 211 26.73 3.21 14.31
N PHE A 212 26.21 4.27 13.70
CA PHE A 212 26.82 5.60 13.71
C PHE A 212 26.33 6.51 14.85
N GLY A 213 25.43 6.04 15.74
CA GLY A 213 24.91 6.84 16.86
C GLY A 213 24.06 8.05 16.42
N ARG A 214 23.35 7.95 15.30
CA ARG A 214 22.54 9.05 14.70
C ARG A 214 21.04 8.81 14.75
N SER A 215 20.58 7.66 15.25
CA SER A 215 19.16 7.27 15.27
C SER A 215 18.26 8.23 16.07
N LYS A 216 18.73 8.70 17.23
CA LYS A 216 17.98 9.64 18.09
C LYS A 216 17.83 11.04 17.46
N ALA A 217 18.86 11.54 16.80
CA ALA A 217 18.84 12.85 16.14
C ALA A 217 17.79 12.93 15.00
N GLN A 218 17.43 11.80 14.40
CA GLN A 218 16.37 11.75 13.38
C GLN A 218 14.97 12.05 13.93
N ALA A 219 14.74 11.92 15.24
CA ALA A 219 13.45 12.27 15.84
C ALA A 219 13.14 13.78 15.68
N GLU A 220 14.15 14.65 15.74
CA GLU A 220 13.99 16.10 15.53
C GLU A 220 13.68 16.44 14.08
N VAL A 221 14.32 15.75 13.13
CA VAL A 221 14.02 15.88 11.69
C VAL A 221 12.57 15.46 11.43
N LEU A 222 12.15 14.31 11.98
CA LEU A 222 10.78 13.81 11.85
C LEU A 222 9.75 14.75 12.49
N THR A 223 10.10 15.40 13.61
CA THR A 223 9.27 16.43 14.25
C THR A 223 9.06 17.61 13.31
N ARG A 224 10.13 18.16 12.73
CA ARG A 224 10.05 19.27 11.76
C ARG A 224 9.24 18.90 10.52
N LEU A 225 9.44 17.71 9.97
CA LEU A 225 8.69 17.23 8.80
C LEU A 225 7.21 17.02 9.12
N SER A 226 6.90 16.45 10.29
CA SER A 226 5.52 16.26 10.77
C SER A 226 4.81 17.59 11.02
N ASP A 227 5.50 18.59 11.57
CA ASP A 227 4.96 19.94 11.76
C ASP A 227 4.75 20.69 10.44
N ARG A 228 5.65 20.54 9.47
CA ARG A 228 5.48 21.07 8.12
C ARG A 228 4.26 20.44 7.45
N PHE A 229 4.10 19.12 7.54
CA PHE A 229 2.92 18.43 7.03
C PHE A 229 1.63 18.93 7.70
N ARG A 230 1.65 19.14 9.03
CA ARG A 230 0.52 19.72 9.78
C ARG A 230 0.16 21.12 9.28
N SER A 231 1.13 22.02 9.15
CA SER A 231 0.87 23.42 8.75
C SER A 231 0.42 23.52 7.30
N THR A 232 1.01 22.74 6.39
CA THR A 232 0.56 22.66 4.99
C THR A 232 -0.87 22.11 4.90
N THR A 233 -1.20 21.04 5.63
CA THR A 233 -2.56 20.48 5.66
C THR A 233 -3.57 21.48 6.21
N LEU A 234 -3.25 22.19 7.30
CA LEU A 234 -4.11 23.26 7.82
C LEU A 234 -4.28 24.42 6.83
N GLY A 235 -3.25 24.75 6.04
CA GLY A 235 -3.34 25.73 4.96
C GLY A 235 -4.36 25.35 3.88
N VAL A 236 -4.34 24.08 3.44
CA VAL A 236 -5.33 23.53 2.49
C VAL A 236 -6.74 23.57 3.09
N LEU A 237 -6.89 23.04 4.31
CA LEU A 237 -8.17 22.97 5.00
C LEU A 237 -8.74 24.35 5.28
N ARG A 238 -7.92 25.37 5.58
CA ARG A 238 -8.38 26.75 5.76
C ARG A 238 -9.06 27.28 4.50
N VAL A 239 -8.52 27.01 3.31
CA VAL A 239 -9.14 27.42 2.04
C VAL A 239 -10.43 26.63 1.78
N ALA A 240 -10.45 25.33 2.05
CA ALA A 240 -11.65 24.50 1.92
C ALA A 240 -12.76 24.95 2.88
N PHE A 241 -12.43 25.25 4.14
CA PHE A 241 -13.38 25.74 5.13
C PHE A 241 -13.85 27.16 4.81
N LEU A 242 -12.99 28.02 4.26
CA LEU A 242 -13.41 29.34 3.77
C LEU A 242 -14.41 29.20 2.61
N SER A 243 -14.20 28.25 1.70
CA SER A 243 -15.18 27.94 0.65
C SER A 243 -16.52 27.53 1.25
N ALA A 244 -16.49 26.58 2.19
CA ALA A 244 -17.71 26.13 2.87
C ALA A 244 -18.40 27.26 3.66
N LEU A 245 -17.63 28.16 4.28
CA LEU A 245 -18.14 29.34 4.98
C LEU A 245 -18.92 30.24 4.01
N VAL A 246 -18.32 30.59 2.85
CA VAL A 246 -18.98 31.43 1.84
C VAL A 246 -20.26 30.76 1.32
N LEU A 247 -20.22 29.45 1.02
CA LEU A 247 -21.37 28.69 0.55
C LEU A 247 -22.50 28.65 1.59
N GLU A 248 -22.16 28.42 2.86
CA GLU A 248 -23.12 28.42 3.96
C GLU A 248 -23.72 29.82 4.18
N LEU A 249 -22.87 30.86 4.15
CA LEU A 249 -23.29 32.25 4.34
C LEU A 249 -24.22 32.72 3.21
N VAL A 250 -23.92 32.41 1.95
CA VAL A 250 -24.80 32.78 0.82
C VAL A 250 -26.18 32.13 0.99
N ALA A 251 -26.24 30.85 1.36
CA ALA A 251 -27.51 30.15 1.56
C ALA A 251 -28.29 30.67 2.77
N THR A 252 -27.63 30.90 3.92
CA THR A 252 -28.30 31.37 5.15
C THR A 252 -28.73 32.82 5.05
N ILE A 253 -27.90 33.71 4.48
CA ILE A 253 -28.27 35.11 4.22
C ILE A 253 -29.41 35.18 3.21
N SER A 254 -29.37 34.36 2.14
CA SER A 254 -30.47 34.37 1.17
C SER A 254 -31.79 33.90 1.79
N THR A 255 -31.75 32.86 2.64
CA THR A 255 -32.93 32.40 3.39
C THR A 255 -33.42 33.49 4.36
N ALA A 256 -32.50 34.15 5.07
CA ALA A 256 -32.82 35.26 5.95
C ALA A 256 -33.43 36.45 5.19
N LEU A 257 -32.91 36.76 4.00
CA LEU A 257 -33.42 37.84 3.16
C LEU A 257 -34.81 37.51 2.60
N VAL A 258 -35.04 36.27 2.16
CA VAL A 258 -36.39 35.79 1.81
C VAL A 258 -37.32 35.95 3.01
N ALA A 259 -36.95 35.47 4.20
CA ALA A 259 -37.78 35.58 5.40
C ALA A 259 -38.13 37.03 5.75
N VAL A 260 -37.15 37.95 5.71
CA VAL A 260 -37.36 39.37 6.03
C VAL A 260 -38.19 40.08 4.96
N THR A 261 -37.90 39.86 3.68
CA THR A 261 -38.63 40.50 2.58
C THR A 261 -40.06 40.01 2.50
N VAL A 262 -40.28 38.69 2.63
CA VAL A 262 -41.61 38.08 2.69
C VAL A 262 -42.36 38.58 3.93
N GLY A 263 -41.73 38.59 5.11
CA GLY A 263 -42.33 39.11 6.35
C GLY A 263 -42.77 40.57 6.23
N LEU A 264 -41.92 41.46 5.71
CA LEU A 264 -42.29 42.87 5.51
C LEU A 264 -43.44 43.03 4.51
N ARG A 265 -43.48 42.23 3.44
CA ARG A 265 -44.56 42.29 2.46
C ARG A 265 -45.88 41.75 2.99
N LEU A 266 -45.82 40.78 3.90
CA LEU A 266 -46.97 40.28 4.64
C LEU A 266 -47.58 41.37 5.52
N VAL A 267 -46.76 42.17 6.22
CA VAL A 267 -47.22 43.32 7.02
C VAL A 267 -47.97 44.34 6.18
N TYR A 268 -47.51 44.61 4.95
CA TYR A 268 -48.19 45.51 4.01
C TYR A 268 -49.31 44.84 3.20
N ALA A 269 -49.78 43.65 3.61
CA ALA A 269 -50.85 42.87 2.97
C ALA A 269 -50.63 42.61 1.46
N ARG A 270 -49.38 42.49 1.02
CA ARG A 270 -49.03 42.25 -0.39
C ARG A 270 -49.00 40.78 -0.77
N ILE A 271 -48.98 39.88 0.20
CA ILE A 271 -48.94 38.43 0.04
C ILE A 271 -49.74 37.76 1.19
N PRO A 272 -50.42 36.62 0.97
CA PRO A 272 -51.11 35.89 2.04
C PRO A 272 -50.14 35.08 2.89
N PHE A 273 -50.52 34.82 4.16
CA PHE A 273 -49.67 34.10 5.13
C PHE A 273 -49.27 32.69 4.67
N ASN A 274 -50.20 31.93 4.08
CA ASN A 274 -49.91 30.59 3.56
C ASN A 274 -48.79 30.61 2.49
N GLU A 275 -48.83 31.57 1.56
CA GLU A 275 -47.77 31.74 0.55
C GLU A 275 -46.46 32.20 1.19
N ALA A 276 -46.52 33.14 2.14
CA ALA A 276 -45.35 33.62 2.87
C ALA A 276 -44.62 32.49 3.61
N LEU A 277 -45.36 31.66 4.35
CA LEU A 277 -44.79 30.52 5.08
C LEU A 277 -44.29 29.43 4.13
N PHE A 278 -45.00 29.17 3.01
CA PHE A 278 -44.52 28.26 1.96
C PHE A 278 -43.17 28.71 1.38
N LEU A 279 -43.03 30.00 1.03
CA LEU A 279 -41.79 30.57 0.49
C LEU A 279 -40.62 30.44 1.48
N LEU A 280 -40.88 30.64 2.78
CA LEU A 280 -39.88 30.42 3.84
C LEU A 280 -39.40 28.96 3.88
N LEU A 281 -40.31 28.00 3.80
CA LEU A 281 -40.00 26.57 3.90
C LEU A 281 -39.27 26.03 2.66
N VAL A 282 -39.57 26.57 1.48
CA VAL A 282 -38.97 26.14 0.22
C VAL A 282 -37.58 26.75 0.00
N ALA A 283 -37.28 27.92 0.58
CA ALA A 283 -36.00 28.60 0.37
C ALA A 283 -34.76 27.76 0.76
N PRO A 284 -34.69 27.07 1.90
CA PRO A 284 -33.57 26.16 2.21
C PRO A 284 -33.44 24.97 1.25
N GLU A 285 -34.58 24.41 0.81
CA GLU A 285 -34.64 23.27 -0.11
C GLU A 285 -34.14 23.64 -1.52
N PHE A 286 -34.31 24.91 -1.94
CA PHE A 286 -33.75 25.44 -3.19
C PHE A 286 -32.22 25.39 -3.21
N TYR A 287 -31.56 25.77 -2.12
CA TYR A 287 -30.08 25.82 -2.06
C TYR A 287 -29.42 24.48 -1.72
N LEU A 288 -30.16 23.53 -1.13
CA LEU A 288 -29.61 22.27 -0.67
C LEU A 288 -28.91 21.48 -1.80
N PRO A 289 -29.51 21.27 -2.99
CA PRO A 289 -28.84 20.57 -4.09
C PRO A 289 -27.55 21.26 -4.57
N LEU A 290 -27.54 22.58 -4.60
CA LEU A 290 -26.37 23.38 -5.00
C LEU A 290 -25.22 23.25 -3.98
N ARG A 291 -25.54 23.27 -2.68
CA ARG A 291 -24.56 23.05 -1.60
C ARG A 291 -23.99 21.63 -1.62
N LEU A 292 -24.85 20.64 -1.83
CA LEU A 292 -24.43 19.24 -1.93
C LEU A 292 -23.51 19.01 -3.14
N LEU A 293 -23.81 19.61 -4.30
CA LEU A 293 -22.91 19.60 -5.46
C LEU A 293 -21.53 20.19 -5.10
N GLY A 294 -21.52 21.30 -4.35
CA GLY A 294 -20.32 21.90 -3.77
C GLY A 294 -19.46 20.89 -3.00
N SER A 295 -20.07 20.16 -2.08
CA SER A 295 -19.37 19.16 -1.26
C SER A 295 -18.86 17.95 -2.06
N GLN A 296 -19.56 17.57 -3.13
CA GLN A 296 -19.26 16.37 -3.92
C GLN A 296 -18.31 16.62 -5.09
N PHE A 297 -18.03 17.87 -5.44
CA PHE A 297 -17.17 18.22 -6.56
C PHE A 297 -15.73 17.72 -6.42
N HIS A 298 -15.14 17.87 -5.23
CA HIS A 298 -13.78 17.36 -4.98
C HIS A 298 -13.73 15.83 -5.06
N ALA A 299 -14.76 15.15 -4.54
CA ALA A 299 -14.88 13.70 -4.67
C ALA A 299 -15.05 13.28 -6.15
N GLY A 300 -15.77 14.07 -6.94
CA GLY A 300 -15.88 13.88 -8.39
C GLY A 300 -14.55 14.08 -9.14
N LEU A 301 -13.71 15.05 -8.74
CA LEU A 301 -12.39 15.27 -9.33
C LEU A 301 -11.44 14.08 -9.13
N ALA A 302 -11.46 13.46 -7.95
CA ALA A 302 -10.70 12.23 -7.69
C ALA A 302 -11.10 11.13 -8.69
N GLY A 303 -12.41 10.91 -8.88
CA GLY A 303 -12.92 9.95 -9.87
C GLY A 303 -12.51 10.29 -11.31
N VAL A 304 -12.50 11.57 -11.72
CA VAL A 304 -12.01 11.97 -13.05
C VAL A 304 -10.50 11.70 -13.20
N SER A 305 -9.71 11.93 -12.16
CA SER A 305 -8.26 11.65 -12.17
C SER A 305 -7.96 10.15 -12.26
N ALA A 306 -8.76 9.32 -11.59
CA ALA A 306 -8.67 7.87 -11.65
C ALA A 306 -9.09 7.36 -13.04
N ALA A 307 -10.16 7.91 -13.59
CA ALA A 307 -10.63 7.58 -14.94
C ALA A 307 -9.57 7.86 -16.00
N ARG A 308 -8.86 9.00 -15.95
CA ARG A 308 -7.78 9.29 -16.91
C ARG A 308 -6.69 8.22 -16.88
N ARG A 309 -6.28 7.77 -15.69
CA ARG A 309 -5.27 6.71 -15.52
C ARG A 309 -5.79 5.36 -16.04
N ILE A 310 -7.02 5.00 -15.69
CA ILE A 310 -7.69 3.80 -16.18
C ILE A 310 -7.77 3.77 -17.70
N PHE A 311 -8.23 4.86 -18.33
CA PHE A 311 -8.37 4.91 -19.78
C PHE A 311 -7.02 5.00 -20.48
N ALA A 312 -6.02 5.68 -19.91
CA ALA A 312 -4.65 5.63 -20.42
C ALA A 312 -4.13 4.19 -20.48
N VAL A 313 -4.42 3.38 -19.46
CA VAL A 313 -4.07 1.95 -19.44
C VAL A 313 -4.90 1.13 -20.45
N LEU A 314 -6.20 1.42 -20.62
CA LEU A 314 -7.05 0.73 -21.62
C LEU A 314 -6.72 1.12 -23.07
N ASP A 315 -6.12 2.28 -23.27
CA ASP A 315 -5.66 2.78 -24.57
C ASP A 315 -4.26 2.26 -24.92
N MET A 316 -3.56 1.56 -23.99
CA MET A 316 -2.28 0.93 -24.28
C MET A 316 -2.45 -0.15 -25.35
N ALA A 317 -1.66 -0.06 -26.41
CA ALA A 317 -1.54 -1.14 -27.37
C ALA A 317 -0.52 -2.16 -26.86
N GLY A 318 -0.89 -3.44 -26.89
CA GLY A 318 0.03 -4.53 -26.59
C GLY A 318 0.16 -5.53 -27.75
N PRO A 319 1.23 -6.32 -27.79
CA PRO A 319 1.48 -7.27 -28.89
C PRO A 319 0.37 -8.31 -29.08
N CYS A 320 -0.48 -8.59 -28.08
CA CYS A 320 -1.62 -9.50 -28.24
C CYS A 320 -2.95 -8.80 -28.60
N THR A 321 -2.97 -7.46 -28.72
CA THR A 321 -4.18 -6.68 -29.05
C THR A 321 -4.33 -6.40 -30.55
N THR A 322 -3.26 -6.56 -31.32
CA THR A 322 -3.26 -6.41 -32.79
C THR A 322 -3.66 -7.75 -33.42
N PRO A 323 -4.84 -7.87 -34.07
CA PRO A 323 -5.15 -9.07 -34.81
C PRO A 323 -4.17 -9.23 -35.97
N ALA A 324 -3.52 -10.39 -36.07
CA ALA A 324 -2.78 -10.74 -37.28
C ALA A 324 -3.74 -10.65 -38.48
N PRO A 325 -3.33 -10.08 -39.63
CA PRO A 325 -4.18 -10.03 -40.81
C PRO A 325 -4.63 -11.45 -41.16
N ALA A 326 -5.95 -11.67 -41.13
CA ALA A 326 -6.54 -12.95 -41.48
C ALA A 326 -6.29 -13.22 -42.96
N VAL A 327 -5.31 -14.06 -43.27
CA VAL A 327 -5.20 -14.65 -44.61
C VAL A 327 -6.26 -15.73 -44.70
N ALA A 328 -7.38 -15.41 -45.33
CA ALA A 328 -8.43 -16.37 -45.65
C ALA A 328 -7.83 -17.50 -46.51
N GLY A 329 -7.81 -18.73 -45.98
CA GLY A 329 -7.54 -19.93 -46.78
C GLY A 329 -6.49 -20.91 -46.26
N VAL A 330 -5.72 -20.61 -45.20
CA VAL A 330 -4.74 -21.57 -44.65
C VAL A 330 -5.38 -22.35 -43.50
N MET A 331 -5.80 -23.59 -43.75
CA MET A 331 -6.05 -24.55 -42.68
C MET A 331 -4.70 -24.86 -42.01
N VAL A 332 -4.44 -24.25 -40.86
CA VAL A 332 -3.30 -24.62 -40.01
C VAL A 332 -3.53 -26.06 -39.56
N LYS A 333 -2.76 -27.01 -40.11
CA LYS A 333 -2.61 -28.34 -39.49
C LYS A 333 -2.11 -28.07 -38.07
N SER A 334 -2.95 -28.38 -37.08
CA SER A 334 -2.62 -28.26 -35.65
C SER A 334 -1.19 -28.73 -35.41
N LEU A 335 -0.39 -27.93 -34.69
CA LEU A 335 0.94 -28.36 -34.27
C LEU A 335 0.82 -29.73 -33.58
N PRO A 336 1.75 -30.67 -33.81
CA PRO A 336 1.64 -31.99 -33.23
C PRO A 336 1.45 -31.87 -31.72
N ARG A 337 0.34 -32.42 -31.21
CA ARG A 337 0.07 -32.46 -29.77
C ARG A 337 1.24 -33.19 -29.13
N GLY A 338 2.00 -32.51 -28.26
CA GLY A 338 2.87 -33.20 -27.31
C GLY A 338 2.04 -34.28 -26.60
N ALA A 339 2.60 -35.48 -26.49
CA ALA A 339 1.89 -36.72 -26.19
C ALA A 339 0.88 -36.57 -25.03
N GLY A 340 -0.39 -36.38 -25.38
CA GLY A 340 -1.50 -36.65 -24.47
C GLY A 340 -1.84 -38.14 -24.59
N THR A 341 -1.07 -39.00 -23.92
CA THR A 341 -1.33 -40.42 -23.58
C THR A 341 -0.02 -41.01 -23.03
N GLY A 342 0.06 -41.72 -21.91
CA GLY A 342 -0.94 -42.29 -21.01
C GLY A 342 -0.23 -42.79 -19.74
N ASN A 343 -1.01 -43.41 -18.84
CA ASN A 343 -0.61 -44.15 -17.64
C ASN A 343 0.90 -44.24 -17.37
N PHE A 344 1.34 -43.75 -16.21
CA PHE A 344 2.57 -44.23 -15.57
C PHE A 344 2.25 -45.53 -14.81
N PRO A 345 2.43 -46.75 -15.36
CA PRO A 345 2.71 -47.90 -14.52
C PRO A 345 4.17 -47.82 -14.04
N PRO A 346 4.48 -48.33 -12.85
CA PRO A 346 5.86 -48.38 -12.37
C PRO A 346 6.62 -49.43 -13.18
N GLY A 347 7.65 -48.99 -13.91
CA GLY A 347 8.65 -49.86 -14.53
C GLY A 347 8.35 -50.27 -15.97
N ARG A 348 8.71 -49.42 -16.94
CA ARG A 348 9.41 -49.79 -18.19
C ARG A 348 9.64 -48.53 -19.03
N GLU A 349 10.89 -48.29 -19.35
CA GLU A 349 11.38 -47.22 -20.22
C GLU A 349 10.80 -47.41 -21.64
N SER A 350 9.92 -46.52 -22.08
CA SER A 350 9.62 -46.34 -23.50
C SER A 350 9.49 -44.86 -23.80
N ARG A 351 10.62 -44.27 -24.21
CA ARG A 351 10.79 -42.87 -24.62
C ARG A 351 10.00 -42.60 -25.90
N VAL A 352 8.77 -42.10 -25.79
CA VAL A 352 8.12 -41.40 -26.91
C VAL A 352 8.74 -40.00 -26.94
N GLN A 353 9.65 -39.76 -27.89
CA GLN A 353 10.28 -38.45 -28.07
C GLN A 353 9.21 -37.40 -28.40
N PRO A 354 9.19 -36.22 -27.73
CA PRO A 354 8.31 -35.15 -28.13
C PRO A 354 8.68 -34.68 -29.56
N PRO A 355 7.70 -34.28 -30.39
CA PRO A 355 7.95 -33.77 -31.73
C PRO A 355 8.83 -32.51 -31.60
N GLY A 356 10.06 -32.58 -32.12
CA GLY A 356 11.03 -31.52 -31.94
C GLY A 356 10.62 -30.21 -32.63
N LEU A 357 10.85 -29.09 -31.95
CA LEU A 357 10.61 -27.75 -32.49
C LEU A 357 11.89 -27.21 -33.12
N HIS A 358 11.81 -26.86 -34.41
CA HIS A 358 12.81 -26.09 -35.13
C HIS A 358 12.41 -24.63 -35.13
N ILE A 359 13.24 -23.75 -34.56
CA ILE A 359 12.94 -22.31 -34.43
C ILE A 359 14.02 -21.49 -35.12
N VAL A 360 13.62 -20.56 -35.99
CA VAL A 360 14.55 -19.69 -36.72
C VAL A 360 14.18 -18.24 -36.49
N LEU A 361 15.12 -17.46 -35.96
CA LEU A 361 15.11 -16.00 -35.92
C LEU A 361 15.93 -15.52 -37.12
N ALA A 362 15.32 -14.77 -38.03
CA ALA A 362 15.95 -14.25 -39.23
C ALA A 362 15.96 -12.71 -39.22
N GLY A 363 17.15 -12.13 -39.03
CA GLY A 363 17.37 -10.67 -39.07
C GLY A 363 16.53 -9.89 -38.05
N VAL A 364 16.35 -10.44 -36.84
CA VAL A 364 15.46 -9.86 -35.82
C VAL A 364 16.04 -8.57 -35.26
N HIS A 365 15.26 -7.51 -35.35
CA HIS A 365 15.54 -6.20 -34.77
C HIS A 365 14.48 -5.85 -33.73
N TYR A 366 14.91 -5.31 -32.59
CA TYR A 366 13.98 -4.80 -31.57
C TYR A 366 14.59 -3.66 -30.77
N THR A 367 13.83 -2.57 -30.65
CA THR A 367 14.16 -1.38 -29.84
C THR A 367 13.08 -1.14 -28.78
N TYR A 368 13.48 -0.97 -27.52
CA TYR A 368 12.54 -0.60 -26.46
C TYR A 368 12.08 0.86 -26.63
N PRO A 369 10.80 1.19 -26.37
CA PRO A 369 10.25 2.54 -26.59
C PRO A 369 11.05 3.68 -25.94
N ASP A 370 11.57 3.46 -24.73
CA ASP A 370 12.31 4.47 -23.94
C ASP A 370 13.82 4.45 -24.18
N ARG A 371 14.31 3.71 -25.19
CA ARG A 371 15.75 3.59 -25.48
C ARG A 371 16.05 4.01 -26.90
N GLU A 372 16.99 4.95 -27.03
CA GLU A 372 17.52 5.34 -28.35
C GLU A 372 18.37 4.24 -29.01
N ARG A 373 18.91 3.29 -28.21
CA ARG A 373 19.74 2.19 -28.73
C ARG A 373 18.94 0.90 -28.87
N PRO A 374 19.09 0.17 -29.99
CA PRO A 374 18.42 -1.10 -30.19
C PRO A 374 18.90 -2.13 -29.16
N ALA A 375 17.98 -2.94 -28.67
CA ALA A 375 18.31 -4.07 -27.80
C ALA A 375 18.75 -5.30 -28.59
N LEU A 376 18.24 -5.45 -29.82
CA LEU A 376 18.67 -6.45 -30.79
C LEU A 376 18.82 -5.77 -32.15
N GLU A 377 19.94 -6.04 -32.82
CA GLU A 377 20.27 -5.44 -34.11
C GLU A 377 20.62 -6.57 -35.10
N GLU A 378 19.66 -6.91 -35.97
CA GLU A 378 19.78 -7.94 -37.02
C GLU A 378 20.22 -9.31 -36.52
N VAL A 379 19.69 -9.75 -35.38
CA VAL A 379 20.04 -11.03 -34.79
C VAL A 379 19.44 -12.19 -35.59
N SER A 380 20.30 -13.08 -36.07
CA SER A 380 19.89 -14.34 -36.70
C SER A 380 20.37 -15.52 -35.86
N LEU A 381 19.44 -16.41 -35.50
CA LEU A 381 19.67 -17.55 -34.61
C LEU A 381 18.78 -18.73 -35.01
N GLU A 382 19.34 -19.93 -35.05
CA GLU A 382 18.60 -21.18 -35.28
C GLU A 382 18.63 -22.02 -34.00
N LEU A 383 17.50 -22.58 -33.56
CA LEU A 383 17.40 -23.58 -32.49
C LEU A 383 16.90 -24.89 -33.11
N ARG A 384 17.73 -25.94 -33.06
CA ARG A 384 17.40 -27.24 -33.66
C ARG A 384 16.62 -28.13 -32.69
N PRO A 385 15.78 -29.04 -33.21
CA PRO A 385 15.12 -30.08 -32.40
C PRO A 385 16.08 -30.80 -31.44
N GLY A 386 15.79 -30.74 -30.13
CA GLY A 386 16.57 -31.43 -29.10
C GLY A 386 17.93 -30.80 -28.77
N GLU A 387 18.28 -29.68 -29.41
CA GLU A 387 19.53 -28.96 -29.16
C GLU A 387 19.44 -28.09 -27.90
N LYS A 388 20.54 -28.03 -27.14
CA LYS A 388 20.73 -27.14 -25.98
C LYS A 388 21.62 -25.97 -26.40
N VAL A 389 21.05 -24.77 -26.43
CA VAL A 389 21.76 -23.55 -26.84
C VAL A 389 21.91 -22.61 -25.65
N ALA A 390 23.15 -22.18 -25.35
CA ALA A 390 23.44 -21.19 -24.31
C ALA A 390 23.64 -19.79 -24.89
N LEU A 391 22.91 -18.81 -24.37
CA LEU A 391 23.11 -17.38 -24.62
C LEU A 391 23.97 -16.78 -23.52
N VAL A 392 25.15 -16.27 -23.89
CA VAL A 392 26.12 -15.65 -22.97
C VAL A 392 26.49 -14.24 -23.43
N GLY A 393 26.93 -13.38 -22.51
CA GLY A 393 27.34 -12.01 -22.82
C GLY A 393 27.15 -11.05 -21.65
N PRO A 394 27.70 -9.82 -21.74
CA PRO A 394 27.58 -8.82 -20.68
C PRO A 394 26.11 -8.47 -20.36
N SER A 395 25.89 -7.90 -19.17
CA SER A 395 24.57 -7.40 -18.80
C SER A 395 24.12 -6.32 -19.80
N GLY A 396 22.87 -6.38 -20.26
CA GLY A 396 22.35 -5.49 -21.31
C GLY A 396 22.63 -5.93 -22.76
N GLY A 397 23.25 -7.09 -23.00
CA GLY A 397 23.55 -7.59 -24.36
C GLY A 397 22.37 -8.13 -25.19
N GLY A 398 21.13 -8.14 -24.67
CA GLY A 398 19.92 -8.57 -25.41
C GLY A 398 19.39 -9.98 -25.11
N LYS A 399 20.03 -10.74 -24.21
CA LYS A 399 19.66 -12.14 -23.86
C LYS A 399 18.18 -12.32 -23.48
N SER A 400 17.70 -11.54 -22.50
CA SER A 400 16.31 -11.61 -22.04
C SER A 400 15.31 -11.14 -23.11
N THR A 401 15.71 -10.25 -24.03
CA THR A 401 14.87 -9.80 -25.15
C THR A 401 14.53 -10.96 -26.08
N ILE A 402 15.49 -11.85 -26.38
CA ILE A 402 15.25 -13.06 -27.18
C ILE A 402 14.25 -13.99 -26.49
N ALA A 403 14.40 -14.23 -25.18
CA ALA A 403 13.44 -15.04 -24.43
C ALA A 403 12.03 -14.44 -24.45
N HIS A 404 11.90 -13.12 -24.29
CA HIS A 404 10.61 -12.42 -24.35
C HIS A 404 9.95 -12.48 -25.74
N LEU A 405 10.73 -12.41 -26.83
CA LEU A 405 10.24 -12.61 -28.19
C LEU A 405 9.71 -14.04 -28.40
N LEU A 406 10.45 -15.05 -27.92
CA LEU A 406 10.01 -16.45 -27.98
C LEU A 406 8.78 -16.73 -27.11
N LEU A 407 8.61 -16.05 -25.98
CA LEU A 407 7.39 -16.13 -25.16
C LEU A 407 6.21 -15.35 -25.76
N ARG A 408 6.43 -14.62 -26.86
CA ARG A 408 5.51 -13.64 -27.44
C ARG A 408 5.00 -12.64 -26.39
N PHE A 409 5.93 -12.13 -25.59
CA PHE A 409 5.73 -10.92 -24.80
C PHE A 409 6.12 -9.67 -25.59
N LEU A 410 6.94 -9.84 -26.63
CA LEU A 410 7.35 -8.83 -27.60
C LEU A 410 7.05 -9.34 -29.01
N GLU A 411 6.89 -8.40 -29.95
CA GLU A 411 6.97 -8.68 -31.38
C GLU A 411 8.19 -7.96 -31.97
N PRO A 412 8.88 -8.56 -32.96
CA PRO A 412 10.04 -7.93 -33.57
C PRO A 412 9.63 -6.71 -34.41
N ASP A 413 10.41 -5.62 -34.37
CA ASP A 413 10.18 -4.44 -35.21
C ASP A 413 10.46 -4.76 -36.69
N ARG A 414 11.49 -5.59 -36.93
CA ARG A 414 11.90 -6.12 -38.23
C ARG A 414 12.46 -7.53 -38.08
N GLY A 415 12.45 -8.28 -39.18
CA GLY A 415 12.83 -9.69 -39.19
C GLY A 415 11.65 -10.62 -38.91
N LEU A 416 11.89 -11.94 -38.98
CA LEU A 416 10.85 -12.95 -38.83
C LEU A 416 11.31 -14.05 -37.87
N ILE A 417 10.40 -14.50 -37.01
CA ILE A 417 10.59 -15.70 -36.18
C ILE A 417 9.67 -16.78 -36.73
N THR A 418 10.22 -17.94 -37.09
CA THR A 418 9.45 -19.09 -37.58
C THR A 418 9.63 -20.31 -36.68
N VAL A 419 8.59 -21.13 -36.58
CA VAL A 419 8.55 -22.41 -35.87
C VAL A 419 8.13 -23.47 -36.86
N ASN A 420 9.00 -24.44 -37.15
CA ASN A 420 8.80 -25.47 -38.18
C ASN A 420 8.37 -24.87 -39.54
N GLY A 421 8.94 -23.70 -39.89
CA GLY A 421 8.63 -22.96 -41.12
C GLY A 421 7.37 -22.08 -41.07
N LEU A 422 6.57 -22.12 -40.01
CA LEU A 422 5.41 -21.24 -39.83
C LEU A 422 5.80 -19.98 -39.06
N PRO A 423 5.42 -18.78 -39.52
CA PRO A 423 5.59 -17.54 -38.75
C PRO A 423 4.98 -17.63 -37.35
N LEU A 424 5.77 -17.30 -36.32
CA LEU A 424 5.38 -17.39 -34.93
C LEU A 424 4.14 -16.53 -34.60
N ASN A 425 3.95 -15.41 -35.30
CA ASN A 425 2.80 -14.54 -35.15
C ASN A 425 1.49 -15.12 -35.72
N GLN A 426 1.56 -16.12 -36.61
CA GLN A 426 0.40 -16.80 -37.20
C GLN A 426 -0.10 -17.98 -36.35
N ILE A 427 0.69 -18.45 -35.39
CA ILE A 427 0.30 -19.51 -34.46
C ILE A 427 -0.61 -18.89 -33.38
N PRO A 428 -1.77 -19.49 -33.02
CA PRO A 428 -2.57 -19.02 -31.91
C PRO A 428 -1.75 -18.95 -30.62
N LEU A 429 -1.80 -17.82 -29.91
CA LEU A 429 -0.92 -17.53 -28.77
C LEU A 429 -1.04 -18.59 -27.65
N GLU A 430 -2.27 -19.01 -27.34
CA GLU A 430 -2.51 -20.05 -26.32
C GLU A 430 -1.93 -21.41 -26.74
N GLU A 431 -1.98 -21.74 -28.03
CA GLU A 431 -1.41 -22.98 -28.56
C GLU A 431 0.12 -22.93 -28.52
N TRP A 432 0.72 -21.80 -28.92
CA TRP A 432 2.16 -21.60 -28.82
C TRP A 432 2.66 -21.69 -27.38
N ARG A 433 2.03 -20.97 -26.43
CA ARG A 433 2.48 -20.97 -25.03
C ARG A 433 2.30 -22.32 -24.33
N ARG A 434 1.44 -23.22 -24.82
CA ARG A 434 1.42 -24.63 -24.36
C ARG A 434 2.70 -25.39 -24.68
N GLN A 435 3.37 -25.02 -25.78
CA GLN A 435 4.59 -25.67 -26.27
C GLN A 435 5.89 -25.15 -25.62
N VAL A 436 5.81 -24.14 -24.74
CA VAL A 436 6.98 -23.48 -24.12
C VAL A 436 6.92 -23.54 -22.60
N ALA A 437 7.91 -24.12 -21.92
CA ALA A 437 8.05 -24.03 -20.45
C ALA A 437 9.13 -22.99 -20.09
N LEU A 438 8.84 -22.16 -19.09
CA LEU A 438 9.77 -21.16 -18.56
C LEU A 438 10.16 -21.52 -17.13
N VAL A 439 11.47 -21.51 -16.85
CA VAL A 439 12.02 -21.51 -15.49
C VAL A 439 12.73 -20.16 -15.28
N PRO A 440 12.09 -19.20 -14.60
CA PRO A 440 12.64 -17.86 -14.44
C PRO A 440 13.75 -17.80 -13.38
N GLN A 441 14.58 -16.75 -13.44
CA GLN A 441 15.65 -16.49 -12.45
C GLN A 441 15.11 -16.37 -11.02
N HIS A 442 14.00 -15.65 -10.89
CA HIS A 442 13.27 -15.43 -9.64
C HIS A 442 11.82 -15.89 -9.80
N PRO A 443 11.50 -17.15 -9.46
CA PRO A 443 10.15 -17.67 -9.61
C PRO A 443 9.18 -16.99 -8.65
N TYR A 444 8.04 -16.59 -9.19
CA TYR A 444 6.94 -16.04 -8.44
C TYR A 444 6.11 -17.19 -7.85
N LEU A 445 5.89 -17.16 -6.54
CA LEU A 445 5.00 -18.10 -5.87
C LEU A 445 3.70 -17.38 -5.52
N PHE A 446 2.61 -17.92 -6.05
CA PHE A 446 1.26 -17.40 -5.86
C PHE A 446 0.76 -17.73 -4.46
N SER A 447 -0.04 -16.85 -3.89
CA SER A 447 -0.72 -17.09 -2.63
C SER A 447 -1.68 -18.27 -2.78
N GLY A 448 -1.47 -19.33 -2.00
CA GLY A 448 -2.18 -20.60 -2.16
C GLY A 448 -1.41 -21.75 -1.51
N THR A 449 -1.72 -22.99 -1.85
CA THR A 449 -0.95 -24.15 -1.37
C THR A 449 0.27 -24.42 -2.26
N ILE A 450 1.17 -25.29 -1.78
CA ILE A 450 2.25 -25.84 -2.62
C ILE A 450 1.64 -26.58 -3.83
N ALA A 451 0.56 -27.33 -3.62
CA ALA A 451 -0.17 -27.99 -4.69
C ALA A 451 -0.67 -27.00 -5.76
N ASP A 452 -1.35 -25.92 -5.36
CA ASP A 452 -1.86 -24.90 -6.28
C ASP A 452 -0.75 -24.29 -7.15
N ASN A 453 0.42 -24.08 -6.55
CA ASN A 453 1.58 -23.55 -7.23
C ASN A 453 2.17 -24.53 -8.25
N ILE A 454 2.24 -25.83 -7.96
CA ILE A 454 2.74 -26.84 -8.92
C ILE A 454 1.72 -27.04 -10.04
N LEU A 455 0.43 -27.10 -9.70
CA LEU A 455 -0.70 -27.28 -10.63
C LEU A 455 -0.89 -26.11 -11.60
N LEU A 456 -0.19 -24.98 -11.41
CA LEU A 456 -0.07 -23.93 -12.43
C LEU A 456 0.44 -24.49 -13.77
N GLY A 457 1.36 -25.46 -13.71
CA GLY A 457 1.84 -26.22 -14.87
C GLY A 457 0.70 -26.89 -15.63
N ARG A 458 -0.10 -27.70 -14.92
CA ARG A 458 -1.26 -28.42 -15.46
C ARG A 458 -2.32 -28.67 -14.35
N PRO A 459 -3.44 -27.92 -14.31
CA PRO A 459 -4.47 -28.00 -13.27
C PRO A 459 -5.21 -29.32 -13.24
N ASP A 460 -5.41 -29.93 -14.42
CA ASP A 460 -6.12 -31.19 -14.56
C ASP A 460 -5.23 -32.39 -14.20
N ALA A 461 -3.99 -32.15 -13.76
CA ALA A 461 -3.07 -33.22 -13.37
C ALA A 461 -3.56 -33.92 -12.11
N SER A 462 -3.43 -35.25 -12.09
CA SER A 462 -3.75 -36.03 -10.90
C SER A 462 -2.77 -35.72 -9.77
N ARG A 463 -3.16 -36.03 -8.53
CA ARG A 463 -2.26 -35.89 -7.38
C ARG A 463 -0.97 -36.70 -7.56
N GLU A 464 -1.05 -37.85 -8.22
CA GLU A 464 0.09 -38.73 -8.50
C GLU A 464 1.06 -38.07 -9.48
N GLU A 465 0.57 -37.47 -10.56
CA GLU A 465 1.38 -36.74 -11.54
C GLU A 465 2.07 -35.52 -10.92
N MET A 466 1.35 -34.77 -10.08
CA MET A 466 1.92 -33.64 -9.33
C MET A 466 3.04 -34.10 -8.38
N VAL A 467 2.84 -35.21 -7.66
CA VAL A 467 3.86 -35.78 -6.77
C VAL A 467 5.06 -36.28 -7.57
N ALA A 468 4.85 -36.92 -8.72
CA ALA A 468 5.91 -37.37 -9.60
C ALA A 468 6.75 -36.19 -10.12
N ALA A 469 6.12 -35.11 -10.58
CA ALA A 469 6.81 -33.89 -11.00
C ALA A 469 7.62 -33.26 -9.85
N ALA A 470 7.07 -33.25 -8.64
CA ALA A 470 7.79 -32.77 -7.45
C ALA A 470 8.98 -33.65 -7.06
N ARG A 471 8.92 -34.97 -7.27
CA ARG A 471 10.06 -35.89 -7.06
C ARG A 471 11.16 -35.66 -8.08
N LEU A 472 10.80 -35.55 -9.36
CA LEU A 472 11.74 -35.24 -10.45
C LEU A 472 12.46 -33.91 -10.23
N ALA A 473 11.78 -32.93 -9.63
CA ALA A 473 12.35 -31.63 -9.26
C ALA A 473 13.16 -31.62 -7.94
N GLY A 474 13.27 -32.74 -7.24
CA GLY A 474 13.91 -32.79 -5.91
C GLY A 474 13.17 -32.00 -4.83
N ALA A 475 11.87 -31.75 -5.02
CA ALA A 475 11.04 -30.97 -4.12
C ALA A 475 10.24 -31.82 -3.12
N HIS A 476 9.95 -33.08 -3.46
CA HIS A 476 9.06 -33.94 -2.67
C HIS A 476 9.48 -34.09 -1.20
N GLU A 477 10.77 -34.30 -0.92
CA GLU A 477 11.25 -34.57 0.43
C GLU A 477 11.01 -33.40 1.38
N PHE A 478 11.35 -32.18 0.95
CA PHE A 478 11.10 -31.01 1.79
C PHE A 478 9.61 -30.70 1.91
N ILE A 479 8.82 -30.94 0.85
CA ILE A 479 7.36 -30.77 0.90
C ILE A 479 6.75 -31.75 1.90
N ALA A 480 7.14 -33.02 1.87
CA ALA A 480 6.66 -34.05 2.77
C ALA A 480 7.05 -33.79 4.24
N ALA A 481 8.17 -33.11 4.48
CA ALA A 481 8.60 -32.68 5.81
C ALA A 481 7.75 -31.54 6.40
N LEU A 482 6.95 -30.84 5.58
CA LEU A 482 6.09 -29.75 6.06
C LEU A 482 4.85 -30.30 6.78
N PRO A 483 4.32 -29.60 7.82
CA PRO A 483 3.21 -30.10 8.64
C PRO A 483 1.93 -30.46 7.88
N ARG A 484 1.71 -29.86 6.70
CA ARG A 484 0.55 -30.13 5.84
C ARG A 484 0.94 -30.68 4.46
N GLY A 485 2.20 -31.10 4.28
CA GLY A 485 2.66 -31.62 2.99
C GLY A 485 2.41 -30.64 1.84
N TYR A 486 1.80 -31.13 0.76
CA TYR A 486 1.39 -30.35 -0.41
C TYR A 486 0.28 -29.31 -0.13
N ASP A 487 -0.51 -29.50 0.93
CA ASP A 487 -1.58 -28.59 1.35
C ASP A 487 -1.05 -27.45 2.24
N THR A 488 0.28 -27.33 2.37
CA THR A 488 0.90 -26.26 3.12
C THR A 488 0.66 -24.91 2.42
N PRO A 489 0.06 -23.92 3.10
CA PRO A 489 -0.16 -22.61 2.52
C PRO A 489 1.16 -21.85 2.40
N ILE A 490 1.47 -21.45 1.17
CA ILE A 490 2.50 -20.50 0.78
C ILE A 490 1.87 -19.10 0.91
N GLY A 491 2.36 -18.30 1.87
CA GLY A 491 1.94 -16.90 2.01
C GLY A 491 2.42 -16.01 0.85
N GLU A 492 2.17 -14.70 0.91
CA GLU A 492 2.58 -13.75 -0.15
C GLU A 492 4.04 -13.96 -0.57
N ARG A 493 4.27 -14.10 -1.89
CA ARG A 493 5.59 -14.31 -2.52
C ARG A 493 6.38 -15.52 -2.00
N GLY A 494 5.75 -16.45 -1.29
CA GLY A 494 6.43 -17.59 -0.70
C GLY A 494 7.50 -17.24 0.34
N LEU A 495 7.27 -16.17 1.11
CA LEU A 495 8.09 -15.68 2.25
C LEU A 495 8.59 -16.76 3.25
N ARG A 496 8.07 -17.99 3.19
CA ARG A 496 8.41 -19.12 4.06
C ARG A 496 9.29 -20.18 3.39
N LEU A 497 9.62 -20.03 2.11
CA LEU A 497 10.44 -20.97 1.35
C LEU A 497 11.79 -20.35 1.01
N SER A 498 12.85 -21.15 1.07
CA SER A 498 14.17 -20.69 0.61
C SER A 498 14.18 -20.48 -0.91
N GLY A 499 15.12 -19.67 -1.41
CA GLY A 499 15.26 -19.44 -2.86
C GLY A 499 15.43 -20.75 -3.64
N GLY A 500 16.19 -21.72 -3.09
CA GLY A 500 16.34 -23.05 -3.68
C GLY A 500 15.04 -23.88 -3.66
N GLN A 501 14.21 -23.78 -2.61
CA GLN A 501 12.90 -24.43 -2.57
C GLN A 501 11.94 -23.83 -3.61
N ALA A 502 11.91 -22.50 -3.75
CA ALA A 502 11.09 -21.82 -4.73
C ALA A 502 11.46 -22.21 -6.18
N ARG A 503 12.75 -22.30 -6.48
CA ARG A 503 13.24 -22.78 -7.78
C ARG A 503 12.86 -24.22 -8.06
N ARG A 504 12.96 -25.11 -7.08
CA ARG A 504 12.51 -26.51 -7.24
C ARG A 504 11.00 -26.61 -7.51
N LEU A 505 10.18 -25.74 -6.92
CA LEU A 505 8.76 -25.65 -7.30
C LEU A 505 8.57 -25.18 -8.74
N ALA A 506 9.33 -24.20 -9.21
CA ALA A 506 9.29 -23.75 -10.61
C ALA A 506 9.71 -24.85 -11.59
N ILE A 507 10.74 -25.62 -11.25
CA ILE A 507 11.17 -26.81 -12.00
C ILE A 507 10.06 -27.87 -12.01
N ALA A 508 9.39 -28.11 -10.88
CA ALA A 508 8.24 -29.01 -10.82
C ALA A 508 7.08 -28.55 -11.73
N ARG A 509 6.80 -27.24 -11.82
CA ARG A 509 5.82 -26.68 -12.78
C ARG A 509 6.22 -26.98 -14.22
N ALA A 510 7.51 -26.87 -14.55
CA ALA A 510 8.03 -27.16 -15.89
C ALA A 510 7.95 -28.66 -16.23
N PHE A 511 8.28 -29.55 -15.28
CA PHE A 511 8.06 -30.99 -15.44
C PHE A 511 6.59 -31.33 -15.68
N LEU A 512 5.70 -30.74 -14.88
CA LEU A 512 4.26 -31.01 -14.99
C LEU A 512 3.66 -30.49 -16.31
N LYS A 513 4.20 -29.39 -16.83
CA LYS A 513 3.78 -28.82 -18.12
C LYS A 513 4.23 -29.69 -19.30
N ASP A 514 5.42 -30.29 -19.21
CA ASP A 514 6.01 -31.17 -20.22
C ASP A 514 6.05 -30.55 -21.63
N ALA A 515 6.64 -29.36 -21.74
CA ALA A 515 6.70 -28.61 -22.98
C ALA A 515 7.97 -28.96 -23.82
N PRO A 516 7.87 -29.04 -25.16
CA PRO A 516 9.01 -29.37 -26.03
C PRO A 516 10.09 -28.27 -26.12
N LEU A 517 9.73 -26.99 -25.92
CA LEU A 517 10.69 -25.89 -25.78
C LEU A 517 10.84 -25.52 -24.30
N LEU A 518 12.07 -25.53 -23.79
CA LEU A 518 12.40 -25.12 -22.43
C LEU A 518 13.27 -23.86 -22.45
N ILE A 519 12.84 -22.83 -21.73
CA ILE A 519 13.62 -21.58 -21.52
C ILE A 519 14.07 -21.54 -20.06
N LEU A 520 15.38 -21.59 -19.85
CA LEU A 520 16.02 -21.52 -18.53
C LEU A 520 16.70 -20.16 -18.36
N ASP A 521 16.19 -19.34 -17.46
CA ASP A 521 16.73 -18.01 -17.19
C ASP A 521 17.51 -18.00 -15.87
N GLU A 522 18.83 -18.08 -15.93
CA GLU A 522 19.77 -17.90 -14.80
C GLU A 522 19.42 -18.67 -13.50
N VAL A 523 19.15 -19.97 -13.61
CA VAL A 523 18.57 -20.78 -12.52
C VAL A 523 19.54 -21.09 -11.35
N THR A 524 20.86 -20.99 -11.55
CA THR A 524 21.91 -21.37 -10.58
C THR A 524 22.56 -20.18 -9.83
N ALA A 525 22.04 -18.96 -9.98
CA ALA A 525 22.64 -17.79 -9.33
C ALA A 525 22.32 -17.72 -7.82
N GLY A 526 23.35 -17.53 -6.97
CA GLY A 526 23.20 -17.23 -5.54
C GLY A 526 22.88 -18.40 -4.60
N LEU A 527 23.24 -19.64 -4.96
CA LEU A 527 23.06 -20.83 -4.12
C LEU A 527 24.36 -21.27 -3.42
N ASP A 528 24.19 -21.88 -2.26
CA ASP A 528 25.20 -22.60 -1.50
C ASP A 528 25.57 -23.94 -2.18
N PRO A 529 26.83 -24.41 -2.09
CA PRO A 529 27.33 -25.56 -2.85
C PRO A 529 26.49 -26.84 -2.73
N GLY A 530 25.90 -27.11 -1.56
CA GLY A 530 25.04 -28.29 -1.34
C GLY A 530 23.64 -28.18 -1.96
N GLY A 531 23.10 -26.97 -2.11
CA GLY A 531 21.81 -26.72 -2.77
C GLY A 531 21.90 -26.69 -4.30
N ASP A 532 23.07 -26.36 -4.84
CA ASP A 532 23.34 -26.29 -6.29
C ASP A 532 23.19 -27.67 -6.96
N GLN A 533 23.68 -28.74 -6.34
CA GLN A 533 23.70 -30.08 -6.95
C GLN A 533 22.30 -30.66 -7.21
N VAL A 534 21.38 -30.57 -6.25
CA VAL A 534 20.01 -31.11 -6.40
C VAL A 534 19.24 -30.40 -7.51
N ILE A 535 19.38 -29.07 -7.61
CA ILE A 535 18.75 -28.28 -8.67
C ILE A 535 19.38 -28.62 -10.02
N GLN A 536 20.70 -28.79 -10.06
CA GLN A 536 21.43 -29.11 -11.27
C GLN A 536 21.02 -30.47 -11.86
N GLU A 537 20.91 -31.51 -11.03
CA GLU A 537 20.42 -32.83 -11.45
C GLU A 537 18.97 -32.78 -11.94
N ALA A 538 18.12 -31.99 -11.27
CA ALA A 538 16.74 -31.81 -11.69
C ALA A 538 16.65 -31.09 -13.06
N LEU A 539 17.52 -30.11 -13.32
CA LEU A 539 17.60 -29.44 -14.62
C LEU A 539 18.13 -30.37 -15.71
N GLU A 540 19.14 -31.21 -15.44
CA GLU A 540 19.61 -32.21 -16.40
C GLU A 540 18.49 -33.13 -16.86
N ARG A 541 17.75 -33.69 -15.89
CA ARG A 541 16.55 -34.52 -16.15
C ARG A 541 15.47 -33.76 -16.92
N LEU A 542 15.29 -32.47 -16.62
CA LEU A 542 14.29 -31.62 -17.29
C LEU A 542 14.68 -31.31 -18.75
N MET A 543 15.98 -31.28 -19.07
CA MET A 543 16.51 -30.93 -20.39
C MET A 543 16.57 -32.12 -21.36
N GLU A 544 16.42 -33.36 -20.87
CA GLU A 544 16.50 -34.55 -21.73
C GLU A 544 15.42 -34.55 -22.82
N GLY A 545 15.85 -34.72 -24.08
CA GLY A 545 14.96 -34.88 -25.23
C GLY A 545 14.17 -33.63 -25.63
N ARG A 546 14.53 -32.44 -25.12
CA ARG A 546 13.83 -31.17 -25.39
C ARG A 546 14.76 -30.17 -26.04
N THR A 547 14.19 -29.24 -26.82
CA THR A 547 14.94 -28.06 -27.31
C THR A 547 15.08 -27.09 -26.12
N VAL A 548 16.30 -26.70 -25.77
CA VAL A 548 16.57 -25.88 -24.57
C VAL A 548 17.29 -24.59 -24.94
N LEU A 549 16.76 -23.46 -24.49
CA LEU A 549 17.43 -22.17 -24.49
C LEU A 549 17.87 -21.82 -23.07
N ILE A 550 19.18 -21.72 -22.86
CA ILE A 550 19.79 -21.41 -21.56
C ILE A 550 20.31 -19.97 -21.59
N ILE A 551 19.80 -19.10 -20.73
CA ILE A 551 20.38 -17.79 -20.49
C ILE A 551 21.29 -17.93 -19.27
N ALA A 552 22.61 -17.90 -19.48
CA ALA A 552 23.58 -18.26 -18.45
C ALA A 552 24.52 -17.09 -18.10
N HIS A 553 24.75 -16.93 -16.79
CA HIS A 553 25.75 -16.04 -16.20
C HIS A 553 26.87 -16.79 -15.46
N ARG A 554 26.75 -18.12 -15.33
CA ARG A 554 27.73 -19.03 -14.71
C ARG A 554 28.27 -20.02 -15.73
N LEU A 555 29.59 -20.20 -15.72
CA LEU A 555 30.30 -21.11 -16.62
C LEU A 555 29.81 -22.56 -16.53
N SER A 556 29.50 -23.05 -15.33
CA SER A 556 29.02 -24.43 -15.10
C SER A 556 27.77 -24.81 -15.89
N THR A 557 26.90 -23.83 -16.19
CA THR A 557 25.69 -24.05 -17.00
C THR A 557 25.97 -23.89 -18.50
N VAL A 558 26.99 -23.11 -18.86
CA VAL A 558 27.40 -22.86 -20.26
C VAL A 558 28.09 -24.07 -20.87
N TYR A 559 28.95 -24.77 -20.11
CA TYR A 559 29.68 -25.97 -20.58
C TYR A 559 28.78 -27.10 -21.07
N ARG A 560 27.51 -27.09 -20.64
CA ARG A 560 26.54 -28.16 -20.88
C ARG A 560 25.66 -27.92 -22.10
N ALA A 561 25.88 -26.80 -22.80
CA ALA A 561 25.19 -26.49 -24.04
C ALA A 561 25.92 -27.15 -25.22
N ASP A 562 25.14 -27.68 -26.16
CA ASP A 562 25.67 -28.23 -27.41
C ASP A 562 26.27 -27.13 -28.28
N ARG A 563 25.75 -25.90 -28.12
CA ARG A 563 26.22 -24.70 -28.82
C ARG A 563 26.06 -23.46 -27.94
N ILE A 564 27.07 -22.59 -27.99
CA ILE A 564 27.12 -21.33 -27.25
C ILE A 564 27.01 -20.18 -28.25
N VAL A 565 26.21 -19.18 -27.92
CA VAL A 565 25.96 -17.97 -28.71
C VAL A 565 26.28 -16.76 -27.84
N VAL A 566 27.28 -15.98 -28.24
CA VAL A 566 27.74 -14.80 -27.51
C VAL A 566 27.07 -13.55 -28.08
N LEU A 567 26.32 -12.87 -27.22
CA LEU A 567 25.67 -11.60 -27.51
C LEU A 567 26.44 -10.44 -26.90
N ALA A 568 26.80 -9.45 -27.71
CA ALA A 568 27.30 -8.17 -27.23
C ALA A 568 26.67 -7.03 -28.02
N SER A 569 26.26 -5.97 -27.31
CA SER A 569 25.63 -4.78 -27.92
C SER A 569 24.48 -5.10 -28.88
N GLY A 570 23.67 -6.12 -28.56
CA GLY A 570 22.49 -6.50 -29.36
C GLY A 570 22.80 -7.29 -30.63
N ARG A 571 24.04 -7.72 -30.86
CA ARG A 571 24.45 -8.55 -32.01
C ARG A 571 25.04 -9.89 -31.56
N VAL A 572 24.92 -10.91 -32.40
CA VAL A 572 25.63 -12.18 -32.22
C VAL A 572 27.07 -11.98 -32.70
N VAL A 573 28.02 -12.10 -31.78
CA VAL A 573 29.45 -11.85 -32.07
C VAL A 573 30.19 -13.15 -32.33
N GLU A 574 29.87 -14.21 -31.58
CA GLU A 574 30.52 -15.51 -31.68
C GLU A 574 29.49 -16.64 -31.50
N THR A 575 29.72 -17.76 -32.18
CA THR A 575 28.93 -18.98 -32.02
C THR A 575 29.81 -20.21 -32.21
N GLY A 576 29.64 -21.23 -31.37
CA GLY A 576 30.45 -22.46 -31.47
C GLY A 576 30.31 -23.35 -30.23
N ARG A 577 31.07 -24.44 -30.18
CA ARG A 577 31.24 -25.21 -28.94
C ARG A 577 32.22 -24.50 -28.02
N HIS A 578 32.22 -24.89 -26.74
CA HIS A 578 33.14 -24.34 -25.75
C HIS A 578 34.59 -24.41 -26.23
N GLU A 579 35.04 -25.59 -26.66
CA GLU A 579 36.42 -25.84 -27.12
C GLU A 579 36.81 -24.95 -28.30
N ASP A 580 35.92 -24.83 -29.30
CA ASP A 580 36.13 -24.00 -30.49
C ASP A 580 36.28 -22.51 -30.13
N LEU A 581 35.41 -22.01 -29.25
CA LEU A 581 35.40 -20.61 -28.84
C LEU A 581 36.58 -20.25 -27.92
N MET A 582 37.08 -21.22 -27.14
CA MET A 582 38.31 -21.06 -26.37
C MET A 582 39.54 -20.99 -27.29
N ALA A 583 39.59 -21.83 -28.33
CA ALA A 583 40.67 -21.80 -29.32
C ALA A 583 40.70 -20.49 -30.12
N GLN A 584 39.53 -19.88 -30.39
CA GLN A 584 39.42 -18.61 -31.13
C GLN A 584 39.89 -17.38 -30.34
N GLN A 585 40.07 -17.49 -29.01
CA GLN A 585 40.50 -16.39 -28.14
C GLN A 585 39.66 -15.09 -28.24
N GLY A 586 38.37 -15.24 -28.56
CA GLY A 586 37.44 -14.13 -28.78
C GLY A 586 36.83 -13.48 -27.53
N ALA A 587 35.67 -12.84 -27.68
CA ALA A 587 34.82 -12.33 -26.62
C ALA A 587 34.40 -13.41 -25.61
N TYR A 588 34.10 -14.64 -26.07
CA TYR A 588 33.84 -15.78 -25.18
C TYR A 588 35.06 -16.09 -24.31
N TYR A 589 36.22 -16.28 -24.94
CA TYR A 589 37.47 -16.53 -24.23
C TYR A 589 37.76 -15.43 -23.21
N ARG A 590 37.65 -14.15 -23.57
CA ARG A 590 37.85 -13.06 -22.61
C ARG A 590 36.90 -13.11 -21.42
N LEU A 591 35.64 -13.47 -21.63
CA LEU A 591 34.69 -13.70 -20.54
C LEU A 591 35.16 -14.86 -19.65
N VAL A 592 35.52 -16.00 -20.25
CA VAL A 592 35.96 -17.20 -19.53
C VAL A 592 37.30 -16.99 -18.81
N THR A 593 38.28 -16.35 -19.43
CA THR A 593 39.61 -16.08 -18.86
C THR A 593 39.57 -15.01 -17.79
N ALA A 594 38.69 -14.00 -17.90
CA ALA A 594 38.44 -13.07 -16.80
C ALA A 594 37.84 -13.78 -15.57
N PHE A 595 37.00 -14.79 -15.79
CA PHE A 595 36.53 -15.69 -14.74
C PHE A 595 37.68 -16.55 -14.16
N HIS A 596 38.56 -17.12 -14.98
CA HIS A 596 39.67 -17.98 -14.52
C HIS A 596 40.83 -17.22 -13.84
N CYS A 597 41.20 -16.02 -14.30
CA CYS A 597 42.24 -15.20 -13.67
C CYS A 597 41.84 -14.72 -12.27
N ALA A 598 40.54 -14.62 -11.98
CA ALA A 598 40.03 -14.36 -10.64
C ALA A 598 40.13 -15.58 -9.69
N SER A 599 40.41 -16.77 -10.23
CA SER A 599 40.36 -18.06 -9.51
C SER A 599 41.70 -18.83 -9.52
N GLY A 600 42.77 -18.31 -10.15
CA GLY A 600 43.97 -19.11 -10.37
C GLY A 600 45.29 -18.34 -10.36
N ARG A 601 46.00 -18.39 -9.24
CA ARG A 601 47.48 -18.40 -9.20
C ARG A 601 47.94 -19.55 -8.32
N SER A 602 48.26 -20.70 -8.92
CA SER A 602 49.48 -21.51 -8.71
C SER A 602 49.35 -22.85 -9.44
N VAL A 603 50.47 -23.38 -9.95
CA VAL A 603 50.57 -24.42 -10.98
C VAL A 603 51.35 -25.64 -10.44
N ALA A 604 50.92 -26.84 -10.89
CA ALA A 604 51.63 -28.15 -11.02
C ALA A 604 51.91 -28.97 -9.72
N ARG A 605 51.89 -30.32 -9.68
CA ARG A 605 51.64 -31.43 -10.65
C ARG A 605 51.49 -32.77 -9.86
N ASP A 606 50.69 -33.69 -10.42
CA ASP A 606 50.81 -35.18 -10.51
C ASP A 606 50.62 -36.18 -9.33
N GLU A 607 49.93 -37.28 -9.71
CA GLU A 607 49.74 -38.66 -9.17
C GLU A 607 48.63 -38.99 -8.13
N GLY A 608 47.68 -39.87 -8.52
CA GLY A 608 46.58 -40.45 -7.71
C GLY A 608 46.91 -41.84 -7.11
N PRO A 609 45.97 -42.79 -6.92
CA PRO A 609 44.55 -42.72 -6.54
C PRO A 609 44.27 -43.46 -5.19
N GLY A 610 43.18 -43.14 -4.48
CA GLY A 610 42.81 -43.87 -3.25
C GLY A 610 41.38 -43.61 -2.77
N SER A 611 40.63 -44.69 -2.57
CA SER A 611 39.17 -44.79 -2.46
C SER A 611 38.56 -44.61 -1.05
N THR A 612 37.38 -43.96 -0.99
CA THR A 612 36.20 -44.15 -0.09
C THR A 612 36.33 -43.88 1.44
N PRO A 613 35.22 -43.68 2.22
CA PRO A 613 33.78 -43.63 1.88
C PRO A 613 33.03 -42.36 2.38
N ALA A 614 31.78 -42.21 1.91
CA ALA A 614 30.82 -41.17 2.30
C ALA A 614 30.24 -41.34 3.73
N PRO A 615 29.88 -40.25 4.46
CA PRO A 615 29.11 -40.35 5.69
C PRO A 615 27.60 -40.14 5.49
N ASP A 616 26.87 -41.18 5.92
CA ASP A 616 25.54 -41.29 6.55
C ASP A 616 24.49 -40.13 6.41
N PRO A 617 23.30 -40.38 5.80
CA PRO A 617 22.23 -39.39 5.59
C PRO A 617 21.46 -38.93 6.84
N GLN A 618 21.79 -39.39 8.05
CA GLN A 618 20.97 -39.14 9.24
C GLN A 618 21.32 -37.87 10.05
N SER A 619 22.37 -37.13 9.69
CA SER A 619 22.81 -35.93 10.44
C SER A 619 22.05 -34.62 10.11
N CYS A 620 21.20 -34.58 9.07
CA CYS A 620 20.54 -33.35 8.62
C CYS A 620 19.06 -33.20 9.03
N ALA A 621 18.44 -34.23 9.61
CA ALA A 621 16.99 -34.24 9.84
C ALA A 621 16.54 -33.59 11.18
N THR A 622 17.47 -33.20 12.05
CA THR A 622 17.12 -32.87 13.45
C THR A 622 16.99 -31.37 13.75
N LEU A 623 17.31 -30.48 12.81
CA LEU A 623 17.28 -29.02 13.06
C LEU A 623 16.00 -28.30 12.58
N TYR A 624 15.00 -29.02 12.04
CA TYR A 624 13.80 -28.42 11.44
C TYR A 624 12.49 -28.65 12.21
N ARG A 625 12.57 -29.28 13.39
CA ARG A 625 11.39 -29.59 14.23
C ARG A 625 11.24 -28.55 15.34
N ARG A 626 10.44 -27.52 15.08
CA ARG A 626 9.56 -26.77 16.01
C ARG A 626 9.60 -25.26 15.75
N ILE A 627 8.76 -24.77 14.84
CA ILE A 627 8.28 -23.39 14.91
C ILE A 627 6.77 -23.39 14.62
N SER A 628 5.99 -23.47 15.70
CA SER A 628 4.63 -22.93 15.75
C SER A 628 4.71 -21.65 16.58
N PRO A 629 4.34 -20.46 16.07
CA PRO A 629 4.34 -19.28 16.91
C PRO A 629 3.06 -19.28 17.75
N THR A 630 3.17 -19.81 18.96
CA THR A 630 2.19 -19.58 20.03
C THR A 630 2.70 -18.45 20.91
N PHE A 631 2.88 -17.26 20.35
CA PHE A 631 3.10 -16.07 21.17
C PHE A 631 1.74 -15.56 21.66
N LEU A 632 1.56 -15.64 22.97
CA LEU A 632 0.37 -15.20 23.71
C LEU A 632 0.03 -13.74 23.35
N LYS A 633 -0.94 -13.56 22.44
CA LYS A 633 -1.67 -12.31 22.26
C LYS A 633 -2.28 -11.94 23.61
N ARG A 634 -1.66 -11.02 24.36
CA ARG A 634 -2.39 -10.22 25.35
C ARG A 634 -3.48 -9.50 24.56
N ARG A 635 -4.71 -10.04 24.60
CA ARG A 635 -5.89 -9.37 24.05
C ARG A 635 -6.07 -8.08 24.85
N THR A 636 -5.53 -6.98 24.35
CA THR A 636 -5.98 -5.66 24.80
C THR A 636 -7.48 -5.59 24.55
N THR A 637 -8.24 -5.44 25.63
CA THR A 637 -9.69 -5.34 25.53
C THR A 637 -10.04 -4.08 24.74
N THR A 638 -11.14 -4.11 23.99
CA THR A 638 -11.64 -2.93 23.25
C THR A 638 -11.73 -1.70 24.15
N ALA A 639 -12.14 -1.89 25.40
CA ALA A 639 -12.20 -0.84 26.41
C ALA A 639 -10.82 -0.27 26.75
N GLY A 640 -9.79 -1.10 26.94
CA GLY A 640 -8.43 -0.64 27.23
C GLY A 640 -7.82 0.21 26.11
N THR A 641 -8.05 -0.17 24.85
CA THR A 641 -7.61 0.64 23.69
C THR A 641 -8.34 1.99 23.64
N PHE A 642 -9.66 2.00 23.88
CA PHE A 642 -10.45 3.22 23.87
C PHE A 642 -10.01 4.21 24.97
N ILE A 643 -9.78 3.72 26.19
CA ILE A 643 -9.30 4.54 27.31
C ILE A 643 -7.92 5.13 27.00
N ARG A 644 -7.01 4.35 26.41
CA ARG A 644 -5.70 4.87 25.98
C ARG A 644 -5.81 5.96 24.91
N LEU A 645 -6.72 5.79 23.93
CA LEU A 645 -6.98 6.83 22.94
C LEU A 645 -7.52 8.11 23.58
N LEU A 646 -8.39 8.00 24.59
CA LEU A 646 -8.87 9.16 25.35
C LEU A 646 -7.73 9.84 26.11
N GLY A 647 -6.78 9.07 26.64
CA GLY A 647 -5.55 9.58 27.27
C GLY A 647 -4.66 10.43 26.36
N LEU A 648 -4.74 10.26 25.04
CA LEU A 648 -4.01 11.10 24.08
C LEU A 648 -4.64 12.50 23.92
N ILE A 649 -5.92 12.65 24.25
CA ILE A 649 -6.68 13.90 24.11
C ILE A 649 -6.52 14.79 25.35
N THR A 650 -6.22 14.21 26.51
CA THR A 650 -6.08 14.91 27.81
C THR A 650 -5.27 16.22 27.76
N PRO A 651 -4.10 16.29 27.10
CA PRO A 651 -3.32 17.53 27.02
C PRO A 651 -3.99 18.66 26.22
N SER A 652 -4.97 18.35 25.40
CA SER A 652 -5.67 19.28 24.50
C SER A 652 -7.16 19.42 24.83
N TRP A 653 -7.59 18.96 26.01
CA TRP A 653 -8.99 18.96 26.41
C TRP A 653 -9.70 20.33 26.37
N PRO A 654 -9.05 21.48 26.68
CA PRO A 654 -9.74 22.78 26.63
C PRO A 654 -10.11 23.16 25.19
N ALA A 655 -9.24 22.85 24.24
CA ALA A 655 -9.49 23.11 22.83
C ALA A 655 -10.57 22.17 22.27
N VAL A 656 -10.61 20.91 22.76
CA VAL A 656 -11.70 19.96 22.46
C VAL A 656 -13.05 20.44 22.99
N LEU A 657 -13.10 20.92 24.23
CA LEU A 657 -14.31 21.50 24.80
C LEU A 657 -14.75 22.72 23.98
N GLY A 658 -13.82 23.64 23.67
CA GLY A 658 -14.10 24.81 22.84
C GLY A 658 -14.68 24.46 21.47
N ALA A 659 -14.13 23.44 20.80
CA ALA A 659 -14.64 23.00 19.51
C ALA A 659 -16.00 22.29 19.59
N THR A 660 -16.25 21.54 20.67
CA THR A 660 -17.57 20.94 20.95
C THR A 660 -18.63 22.02 21.19
N LEU A 661 -18.29 23.07 21.94
CA LEU A 661 -19.15 24.23 22.15
C LEU A 661 -19.45 24.97 20.84
N LEU A 662 -18.44 25.16 19.98
CA LEU A 662 -18.65 25.74 18.64
C LEU A 662 -19.56 24.87 17.76
N GLY A 663 -19.45 23.54 17.85
CA GLY A 663 -20.37 22.61 17.19
C GLY A 663 -21.80 22.74 17.71
N PHE A 664 -21.98 22.85 19.03
CA PHE A 664 -23.27 23.16 19.65
C PHE A 664 -23.83 24.50 19.14
N PHE A 665 -23.04 25.58 19.14
CA PHE A 665 -23.48 26.88 18.64
C PHE A 665 -23.86 26.84 17.15
N THR A 666 -23.17 26.04 16.33
CA THR A 666 -23.53 25.88 14.92
C THR A 666 -24.94 25.32 14.75
N VAL A 667 -25.27 24.24 15.46
CA VAL A 667 -26.60 23.63 15.40
C VAL A 667 -27.64 24.52 16.07
N ALA A 668 -27.33 25.08 17.24
CA ALA A 668 -28.22 25.99 17.96
C ALA A 668 -28.56 27.24 17.13
N SER A 669 -27.61 27.79 16.38
CA SER A 669 -27.87 28.90 15.45
C SER A 669 -28.74 28.50 14.26
N ASN A 670 -28.66 27.25 13.78
CA ASN A 670 -29.62 26.77 12.77
C ASN A 670 -31.05 26.64 13.34
N VAL A 671 -31.17 26.07 14.55
CA VAL A 671 -32.46 25.99 15.27
C VAL A 671 -33.03 27.39 15.49
N GLY A 672 -32.21 28.33 15.97
CA GLY A 672 -32.57 29.72 16.18
C GLY A 672 -33.01 30.42 14.89
N LEU A 673 -32.29 30.23 13.78
CA LEU A 673 -32.64 30.79 12.47
C LEU A 673 -34.03 30.33 12.01
N MET A 674 -34.30 29.02 12.06
CA MET A 674 -35.58 28.45 11.60
C MET A 674 -36.75 28.84 12.52
N ALA A 675 -36.53 28.79 13.83
CA ALA A 675 -37.53 29.19 14.83
C ALA A 675 -37.87 30.68 14.73
N THR A 676 -36.86 31.55 14.70
CA THR A 676 -37.09 33.01 14.61
C THR A 676 -37.63 33.44 13.26
N ALA A 677 -37.28 32.77 12.15
CA ALA A 677 -37.86 33.07 10.85
C ALA A 677 -39.34 32.68 10.79
N ALA A 678 -39.71 31.52 11.33
CA ALA A 678 -41.12 31.13 11.46
C ALA A 678 -41.90 32.10 12.35
N PHE A 679 -41.34 32.47 13.50
CA PHE A 679 -41.93 33.46 14.40
C PHE A 679 -42.07 34.84 13.74
N LEU A 680 -41.08 35.28 12.96
CA LEU A 680 -41.13 36.53 12.20
C LEU A 680 -42.31 36.53 11.21
N ILE A 681 -42.48 35.45 10.43
CA ILE A 681 -43.58 35.34 9.46
C ILE A 681 -44.94 35.27 10.17
N ALA A 682 -45.05 34.52 11.27
CA ALA A 682 -46.29 34.42 12.04
C ALA A 682 -46.68 35.76 12.69
N SER A 683 -45.72 36.45 13.34
CA SER A 683 -45.95 37.78 13.93
C SER A 683 -46.27 38.84 12.86
N ALA A 684 -45.63 38.78 11.69
CA ALA A 684 -45.90 39.71 10.59
C ALA A 684 -47.32 39.58 10.03
N ALA A 685 -47.96 38.40 10.14
CA ALA A 685 -49.34 38.17 9.71
C ALA A 685 -50.37 38.98 10.54
N LEU A 686 -50.00 39.41 11.75
CA LEU A 686 -50.85 40.22 12.63
C LEU A 686 -50.76 41.72 12.31
N HIS A 687 -50.03 42.10 11.26
CA HIS A 687 -49.82 43.49 10.84
C HIS A 687 -49.31 44.44 11.96
N PRO A 688 -48.33 44.04 12.81
CA PRO A 688 -47.82 44.92 13.84
C PRO A 688 -46.98 46.07 13.26
N PRO A 689 -46.75 47.15 14.03
CA PRO A 689 -45.75 48.15 13.69
C PRO A 689 -44.39 47.50 13.40
N VAL A 690 -43.66 48.00 12.40
CA VAL A 690 -42.36 47.44 11.98
C VAL A 690 -41.34 47.43 13.12
N LEU A 691 -41.47 48.34 14.11
CA LEU A 691 -40.62 48.36 15.30
C LEU A 691 -40.70 47.04 16.10
N ASP A 692 -41.89 46.43 16.22
CA ASP A 692 -42.07 45.19 16.98
C ASP A 692 -41.45 43.99 16.27
N LEU A 693 -41.28 44.08 14.95
CA LEU A 693 -40.63 43.07 14.13
C LEU A 693 -39.11 43.22 14.07
N MET A 694 -38.53 44.32 14.58
CA MET A 694 -37.08 44.53 14.54
C MET A 694 -36.32 43.43 15.28
N LEU A 695 -36.81 42.99 16.44
CA LEU A 695 -36.13 41.95 17.22
C LEU A 695 -36.08 40.60 16.47
N PRO A 696 -37.20 40.06 15.92
CA PRO A 696 -37.14 38.88 15.05
C PRO A 696 -36.30 39.08 13.79
N ILE A 697 -36.36 40.24 13.12
CA ILE A 697 -35.55 40.53 11.93
C ILE A 697 -34.04 40.47 12.25
N VAL A 698 -33.63 41.10 13.36
CA VAL A 698 -32.24 41.06 13.84
C VAL A 698 -31.87 39.64 14.25
N GLY A 699 -32.76 38.91 14.92
CA GLY A 699 -32.56 37.51 15.30
C GLY A 699 -32.28 36.60 14.10
N VAL A 700 -33.09 36.68 13.04
CA VAL A 700 -32.89 35.90 11.80
C VAL A 700 -31.52 36.19 11.19
N ARG A 701 -31.11 37.47 11.12
CA ARG A 701 -29.78 37.84 10.59
C ARG A 701 -28.64 37.35 11.48
N PHE A 702 -28.77 37.55 12.79
CA PHE A 702 -27.78 37.12 13.78
C PHE A 702 -27.53 35.62 13.71
N PHE A 703 -28.59 34.81 13.74
CA PHE A 703 -28.48 33.36 13.66
C PHE A 703 -27.96 32.88 12.30
N GLY A 704 -28.34 33.53 11.20
CA GLY A 704 -27.84 33.22 9.86
C GLY A 704 -26.33 33.42 9.71
N ILE A 705 -25.79 34.52 10.24
CA ILE A 705 -24.34 34.82 10.23
C ILE A 705 -23.59 33.96 11.26
N SER A 706 -24.15 33.85 12.47
CA SER A 706 -23.57 33.07 13.57
C SER A 706 -23.38 31.61 13.18
N ARG A 707 -24.36 30.98 12.52
CA ARG A 707 -24.23 29.60 12.02
C ARG A 707 -22.99 29.42 11.13
N ALA A 708 -22.81 30.29 10.14
CA ALA A 708 -21.71 30.18 9.20
C ALA A 708 -20.35 30.38 9.90
N ALA A 709 -20.24 31.41 10.75
CA ALA A 709 -19.03 31.71 11.52
C ALA A 709 -18.67 30.58 12.50
N SER A 710 -19.63 30.10 13.30
CA SER A 710 -19.42 29.00 14.25
C SER A 710 -19.00 27.73 13.54
N ARG A 711 -19.57 27.39 12.37
CA ARG A 711 -19.18 26.20 11.61
C ARG A 711 -17.75 26.26 11.09
N TYR A 712 -17.30 27.43 10.64
CA TYR A 712 -15.92 27.64 10.21
C TYR A 712 -14.95 27.48 11.39
N LEU A 713 -15.23 28.16 12.51
CA LEU A 713 -14.41 28.09 13.71
C LEU A 713 -14.37 26.67 14.28
N GLU A 714 -15.53 26.00 14.37
CA GLU A 714 -15.66 24.61 14.78
C GLU A 714 -14.73 23.71 13.97
N ARG A 715 -14.84 23.75 12.63
CA ARG A 715 -14.04 22.90 11.74
C ARG A 715 -12.55 23.19 11.86
N TYR A 716 -12.17 24.47 11.95
CA TYR A 716 -10.77 24.88 12.07
C TYR A 716 -10.15 24.41 13.39
N VAL A 717 -10.82 24.68 14.52
CA VAL A 717 -10.34 24.26 15.85
C VAL A 717 -10.30 22.73 15.92
N ASN A 718 -11.36 22.03 15.50
CA ASN A 718 -11.41 20.56 15.51
C ASN A 718 -10.25 19.93 14.74
N HIS A 719 -9.96 20.37 13.51
CA HIS A 719 -8.86 19.82 12.72
C HIS A 719 -7.48 20.24 13.24
N SER A 720 -7.32 21.47 13.74
CA SER A 720 -6.03 21.92 14.29
C SER A 720 -5.59 21.11 15.52
N VAL A 721 -6.53 20.82 16.42
CA VAL A 721 -6.30 19.97 17.60
C VAL A 721 -5.94 18.55 17.16
N THR A 722 -6.73 17.99 16.24
CA THR A 722 -6.52 16.62 15.75
C THR A 722 -5.15 16.46 15.10
N LEU A 723 -4.80 17.33 14.14
CA LEU A 723 -3.51 17.26 13.45
C LEU A 723 -2.32 17.47 14.39
N HIS A 724 -2.50 18.24 15.47
CA HIS A 724 -1.47 18.40 16.50
C HIS A 724 -1.24 17.09 17.28
N ILE A 725 -2.32 16.41 17.68
CA ILE A 725 -2.26 15.08 18.32
C ILE A 725 -1.58 14.07 17.38
N LEU A 726 -1.95 14.05 16.10
CA LEU A 726 -1.36 13.14 15.11
C LEU A 726 0.13 13.41 14.87
N SER A 727 0.56 14.67 14.83
CA SER A 727 1.99 15.02 14.71
C SER A 727 2.81 14.43 15.87
N ARG A 728 2.32 14.61 17.12
CA ARG A 728 2.97 14.03 18.31
C ARG A 728 2.98 12.51 18.28
N LEU A 729 1.89 11.89 17.81
CA LEU A 729 1.81 10.44 17.69
C LEU A 729 2.87 9.87 16.74
N ARG A 730 3.10 10.48 15.57
CA ARG A 730 4.15 10.03 14.64
C ARG A 730 5.54 10.06 15.26
N VAL A 731 5.87 11.14 15.98
CA VAL A 731 7.15 11.27 16.68
C VAL A 731 7.28 10.25 17.81
N SER A 732 6.23 10.09 18.63
CA SER A 732 6.24 9.11 19.72
C SER A 732 6.35 7.66 19.22
N PHE A 733 5.74 7.36 18.07
CA PHE A 733 5.85 6.04 17.46
C PHE A 733 7.27 5.76 16.99
N TYR A 734 7.94 6.73 16.34
CA TYR A 734 9.35 6.60 15.98
C TYR A 734 10.24 6.42 17.22
N GLN A 735 10.02 7.20 18.28
CA GLN A 735 10.75 7.08 19.53
C GLN A 735 10.56 5.73 20.22
N ALA A 736 9.39 5.10 20.07
CA ALA A 736 9.14 3.75 20.57
C ALA A 736 9.76 2.67 19.66
N LEU A 737 9.89 2.95 18.36
CA LEU A 737 10.43 2.02 17.36
C LEU A 737 11.96 1.99 17.35
N GLU A 738 12.60 3.14 17.55
CA GLU A 738 14.05 3.29 17.53
C GLU A 738 14.75 2.30 18.47
N PRO A 739 14.32 2.11 19.74
CA PRO A 739 14.94 1.14 20.65
C PRO A 739 14.80 -0.32 20.21
N LEU A 740 13.78 -0.65 19.42
CA LEU A 740 13.50 -2.03 18.96
C LEU A 740 14.47 -2.49 17.86
N ALA A 741 15.11 -1.54 17.17
CA ALA A 741 16.04 -1.84 16.07
C ALA A 741 17.41 -2.35 16.57
N PRO A 742 18.06 -3.29 15.86
CA PRO A 742 17.57 -4.14 14.79
C PRO A 742 16.93 -5.44 15.31
N ALA A 743 16.87 -5.67 16.62
CA ALA A 743 16.61 -6.99 17.18
C ALA A 743 15.15 -7.47 17.16
N ARG A 744 14.19 -6.54 17.28
CA ARG A 744 12.73 -6.82 17.33
C ARG A 744 11.98 -6.32 16.10
N LEU A 745 12.71 -5.75 15.15
CA LEU A 745 12.23 -5.26 13.87
C LEU A 745 12.21 -6.25 12.69
N PRO A 746 13.02 -7.34 12.62
CA PRO A 746 13.05 -8.21 11.43
C PRO A 746 11.72 -8.93 11.19
N ASP A 747 10.93 -9.12 12.25
CA ASP A 747 9.56 -9.65 12.18
C ASP A 747 8.56 -8.68 11.54
N HIS A 748 8.97 -7.44 11.25
CA HIS A 748 8.13 -6.37 10.72
C HIS A 748 8.73 -5.80 9.42
N HIS A 749 7.99 -5.88 8.32
CA HIS A 749 8.41 -5.26 7.06
C HIS A 749 8.39 -3.73 7.15
N SER A 750 9.38 -3.05 6.56
CA SER A 750 9.44 -1.57 6.53
C SER A 750 8.19 -0.93 5.93
N GLY A 751 7.55 -1.60 4.96
CA GLY A 751 6.27 -1.17 4.39
C GLY A 751 5.09 -1.24 5.39
N ASP A 752 5.03 -2.26 6.26
CA ASP A 752 4.01 -2.34 7.32
C ASP A 752 4.23 -1.21 8.34
N LEU A 753 5.47 -0.96 8.74
CA LEU A 753 5.81 0.15 9.64
C LEU A 753 5.48 1.51 9.03
N LEU A 754 5.72 1.70 7.73
CA LEU A 754 5.31 2.90 6.99
C LEU A 754 3.78 3.05 6.99
N SER A 755 3.05 1.98 6.67
CA SER A 755 1.58 1.96 6.72
C SER A 755 1.06 2.31 8.12
N ARG A 756 1.70 1.83 9.19
CA ARG A 756 1.37 2.19 10.57
C ARG A 756 1.55 3.70 10.82
N VAL A 757 2.67 4.30 10.41
CA VAL A 757 2.93 5.74 10.65
C VAL A 757 2.11 6.67 9.78
N VAL A 758 1.78 6.26 8.57
CA VAL A 758 1.07 7.09 7.60
C VAL A 758 -0.43 6.81 7.68
N ALA A 759 -0.87 5.60 7.35
CA ALA A 759 -2.27 5.24 7.20
C ALA A 759 -2.99 5.00 8.54
N ASP A 760 -2.39 4.24 9.48
CA ASP A 760 -3.04 3.97 10.76
C ASP A 760 -3.13 5.24 11.62
N VAL A 761 -2.05 6.05 11.67
CA VAL A 761 -2.09 7.36 12.34
C VAL A 761 -3.10 8.30 11.68
N ALA A 762 -3.17 8.35 10.33
CA ALA A 762 -4.19 9.16 9.66
C ALA A 762 -5.62 8.68 9.95
N THR A 763 -5.83 7.37 10.10
CA THR A 763 -7.15 6.80 10.45
C THR A 763 -7.63 7.32 11.82
N LEU A 764 -6.71 7.54 12.77
CA LEU A 764 -7.02 8.11 14.09
C LEU A 764 -7.55 9.54 14.04
N GLU A 765 -7.40 10.26 12.92
CA GLU A 765 -8.03 11.58 12.71
C GLU A 765 -9.54 11.51 12.93
N ASN A 766 -10.16 10.44 12.45
CA ASN A 766 -11.61 10.24 12.52
C ASN A 766 -12.11 9.96 13.94
N PHE A 767 -11.26 9.53 14.86
CA PHE A 767 -11.66 9.24 16.23
C PHE A 767 -12.23 10.48 16.92
N TYR A 768 -11.51 11.60 16.88
CA TYR A 768 -12.02 12.80 17.51
C TYR A 768 -13.17 13.42 16.69
N LEU A 769 -12.95 13.62 15.39
CA LEU A 769 -13.87 14.34 14.50
C LEU A 769 -15.22 13.64 14.31
N ARG A 770 -15.24 12.30 14.31
CA ARG A 770 -16.41 11.51 13.90
C ARG A 770 -16.95 10.59 14.98
N VAL A 771 -16.19 10.31 16.03
CA VAL A 771 -16.63 9.42 17.13
C VAL A 771 -16.90 10.20 18.41
N LEU A 772 -16.00 11.10 18.82
CA LEU A 772 -16.12 11.79 20.12
C LEU A 772 -16.97 13.07 20.06
N ALA A 773 -16.72 13.96 19.10
CA ALA A 773 -17.39 15.26 19.05
C ALA A 773 -18.91 15.18 18.77
N PRO A 774 -19.41 14.39 17.78
CA PRO A 774 -20.83 14.41 17.44
C PRO A 774 -21.80 14.01 18.57
N PRO A 775 -21.55 12.95 19.37
CA PRO A 775 -22.40 12.61 20.51
C PRO A 775 -22.47 13.72 21.56
N LEU A 776 -21.36 14.42 21.82
CA LEU A 776 -21.32 15.51 22.79
C LEU A 776 -22.14 16.71 22.31
N VAL A 777 -22.01 17.07 21.03
CA VAL A 777 -22.84 18.11 20.41
C VAL A 777 -24.32 17.71 20.44
N ALA A 778 -24.64 16.47 20.08
CA ALA A 778 -26.01 15.95 20.12
C ALA A 778 -26.60 15.99 21.53
N LEU A 779 -25.82 15.66 22.56
CA LEU A 779 -26.25 15.74 23.96
C LEU A 779 -26.55 17.19 24.39
N LEU A 780 -25.68 18.15 24.04
CA LEU A 780 -25.90 19.55 24.39
C LEU A 780 -27.13 20.13 23.66
N VAL A 781 -27.29 19.82 22.37
CA VAL A 781 -28.48 20.20 21.59
C VAL A 781 -29.72 19.53 22.16
N MET A 782 -29.62 18.26 22.56
CA MET A 782 -30.73 17.50 23.15
C MET A 782 -31.27 18.23 24.40
N VAL A 783 -30.38 18.60 25.33
CA VAL A 783 -30.75 19.31 26.55
C VAL A 783 -31.31 20.70 26.23
N ALA A 784 -30.65 21.48 25.37
CA ALA A 784 -31.07 22.84 25.05
C ALA A 784 -32.45 22.89 24.37
N VAL A 785 -32.70 22.01 23.39
CA VAL A 785 -33.97 21.97 22.67
C VAL A 785 -35.08 21.36 23.52
N PHE A 786 -34.77 20.37 24.37
CA PHE A 786 -35.74 19.86 25.35
C PHE A 786 -36.22 20.97 26.28
N VAL A 787 -35.29 21.72 26.88
CA VAL A 787 -35.61 22.84 27.78
C VAL A 787 -36.41 23.91 27.04
N PHE A 788 -36.03 24.25 25.81
CA PHE A 788 -36.75 25.21 24.97
C PHE A 788 -38.20 24.78 24.69
N LEU A 789 -38.42 23.54 24.26
CA LEU A 789 -39.78 23.03 23.97
C LEU A 789 -40.61 22.87 25.26
N ALA A 790 -39.99 22.37 26.34
CA ALA A 790 -40.65 22.13 27.62
C ALA A 790 -41.12 23.43 28.29
N HIS A 791 -40.45 24.56 27.99
CA HIS A 791 -40.89 25.89 28.44
C HIS A 791 -42.29 26.25 27.91
N PHE A 792 -42.63 25.83 26.68
CA PHE A 792 -43.98 26.03 26.12
C PHE A 792 -44.91 24.89 26.50
N ALA A 793 -44.49 23.64 26.32
CA ALA A 793 -45.26 22.46 26.69
C ALA A 793 -44.39 21.21 26.80
N VAL A 794 -44.55 20.48 27.92
CA VAL A 794 -43.78 19.25 28.20
C VAL A 794 -44.14 18.10 27.24
N LYS A 795 -45.41 17.98 26.82
CA LYS A 795 -45.86 16.86 25.96
C LYS A 795 -45.21 16.87 24.56
N PRO A 796 -45.21 17.98 23.80
CA PRO A 796 -44.42 18.08 22.56
C PRO A 796 -42.93 17.83 22.77
N ALA A 797 -42.35 18.32 23.88
CA ALA A 797 -40.93 18.11 24.20
C ALA A 797 -40.59 16.61 24.41
N LEU A 798 -41.44 15.86 25.11
CA LEU A 798 -41.28 14.41 25.29
C LEU A 798 -41.43 13.64 23.98
N ALA A 799 -42.40 14.02 23.14
CA ALA A 799 -42.57 13.39 21.83
C ALA A 799 -41.34 13.63 20.92
N TRP A 800 -40.84 14.87 20.88
CA TRP A 800 -39.60 15.18 20.17
C TRP A 800 -38.41 14.38 20.72
N LEU A 801 -38.26 14.29 22.04
CA LEU A 801 -37.16 13.54 22.68
C LEU A 801 -37.18 12.06 22.28
N LEU A 802 -38.36 11.44 22.20
CA LEU A 802 -38.52 10.05 21.76
C LEU A 802 -37.96 9.85 20.34
N PHE A 803 -38.32 10.70 19.39
CA PHE A 803 -37.82 10.61 18.01
C PHE A 803 -36.36 10.99 17.89
N PHE A 804 -35.88 11.97 18.67
CA PHE A 804 -34.48 12.38 18.70
C PHE A 804 -33.58 11.24 19.21
N LEU A 805 -33.97 10.58 20.31
CA LEU A 805 -33.29 9.38 20.82
C LEU A 805 -33.44 8.19 19.87
N GLY A 806 -34.60 8.04 19.22
CA GLY A 806 -34.84 7.02 18.21
C GLY A 806 -33.87 7.13 17.02
N ALA A 807 -33.69 8.35 16.51
CA ALA A 807 -32.76 8.65 15.43
C ALA A 807 -31.29 8.56 15.89
N GLY A 808 -30.98 9.01 17.10
CA GLY A 808 -29.58 9.13 17.57
C GLY A 808 -28.99 7.88 18.22
N ILE A 809 -29.83 7.00 18.77
CA ILE A 809 -29.39 5.80 19.49
C ILE A 809 -29.95 4.54 18.84
N ILE A 810 -31.28 4.45 18.66
CA ILE A 810 -31.94 3.22 18.25
C ILE A 810 -31.56 2.84 16.81
N ALA A 811 -31.67 3.77 15.86
CA ALA A 811 -31.33 3.51 14.46
C ALA A 811 -29.84 3.12 14.26
N PRO A 812 -28.85 3.83 14.83
CA PRO A 812 -27.44 3.43 14.77
C PRO A 812 -27.16 2.06 15.43
N LEU A 813 -27.77 1.77 16.59
CA LEU A 813 -27.58 0.48 17.27
C LEU A 813 -28.20 -0.69 16.48
N GLY A 814 -29.39 -0.49 15.92
CA GLY A 814 -30.04 -1.46 15.04
C GLY A 814 -29.20 -1.76 13.81
N LEU A 815 -28.63 -0.72 13.19
CA LEU A 815 -27.73 -0.85 12.04
C LEU A 815 -26.47 -1.65 12.39
N LYS A 816 -25.85 -1.36 13.54
CA LYS A 816 -24.69 -2.12 14.04
C LYS A 816 -25.03 -3.59 14.26
N ALA A 817 -26.17 -3.89 14.88
CA ALA A 817 -26.60 -5.26 15.12
C ALA A 817 -26.82 -6.02 13.80
N ALA A 818 -27.45 -5.38 12.81
CA ALA A 818 -27.71 -5.96 11.49
C ALA A 818 -26.47 -6.04 10.58
N GLY A 819 -25.44 -5.22 10.79
CA GLY A 819 -24.28 -5.06 9.91
C GLY A 819 -23.00 -5.82 10.31
N ARG A 820 -22.90 -6.31 11.56
CA ARG A 820 -21.65 -6.90 12.10
C ARG A 820 -21.07 -8.08 11.31
N SER A 821 -21.92 -8.97 10.79
CA SER A 821 -21.47 -10.12 10.00
C SER A 821 -21.09 -9.70 8.57
N ALA A 822 -21.92 -8.86 7.96
CA ALA A 822 -21.75 -8.46 6.57
C ALA A 822 -20.52 -7.56 6.34
N GLY A 823 -20.23 -6.61 7.24
CA GLY A 823 -19.05 -5.75 7.12
C GLY A 823 -17.73 -6.53 7.18
N ARG A 824 -17.67 -7.58 8.02
CA ARG A 824 -16.52 -8.50 8.07
C ARG A 824 -16.37 -9.29 6.78
N GLN A 825 -17.46 -9.90 6.31
CA GLN A 825 -17.45 -10.68 5.07
C GLN A 825 -17.04 -9.83 3.86
N GLN A 826 -17.54 -8.60 3.76
CA GLN A 826 -17.15 -7.66 2.71
C GLN A 826 -15.66 -7.30 2.79
N GLY A 827 -15.15 -7.04 4.00
CA GLY A 827 -13.72 -6.80 4.22
C GLY A 827 -12.85 -7.98 3.78
N GLU A 828 -13.27 -9.21 4.12
CA GLU A 828 -12.58 -10.45 3.75
C GLU A 828 -12.57 -10.68 2.22
N VAL A 829 -13.73 -10.57 1.56
CA VAL A 829 -13.84 -10.71 0.10
C VAL A 829 -13.06 -9.63 -0.64
N ARG A 830 -13.10 -8.38 -0.16
CA ARG A 830 -12.31 -7.27 -0.72
C ARG A 830 -10.81 -7.50 -0.56
N ALA A 831 -10.36 -7.96 0.61
CA ALA A 831 -8.95 -8.28 0.84
C ALA A 831 -8.48 -9.43 -0.07
N ALA A 832 -9.29 -10.49 -0.18
CA ALA A 832 -9.00 -11.62 -1.08
C ALA A 832 -8.93 -11.18 -2.55
N LEU A 833 -9.85 -10.32 -3.00
CA LEU A 833 -9.82 -9.75 -4.35
C LEU A 833 -8.58 -8.89 -4.59
N ASN A 834 -8.22 -8.03 -3.64
CA ASN A 834 -7.03 -7.18 -3.75
C ASN A 834 -5.75 -8.02 -3.80
N ALA A 835 -5.61 -9.03 -2.93
CA ALA A 835 -4.48 -9.95 -2.95
C ALA A 835 -4.38 -10.67 -4.30
N LEU A 836 -5.51 -11.16 -4.83
CA LEU A 836 -5.54 -11.83 -6.13
C LEU A 836 -5.16 -10.89 -7.28
N LEU A 837 -5.59 -9.62 -7.25
CA LEU A 837 -5.20 -8.61 -8.25
C LEU A 837 -3.70 -8.31 -8.19
N VAL A 838 -3.13 -8.13 -6.98
CA VAL A 838 -1.69 -7.93 -6.77
C VAL A 838 -0.88 -9.12 -7.29
N ASP A 839 -1.28 -10.34 -6.91
CA ASP A 839 -0.64 -11.58 -7.36
C ASP A 839 -0.72 -11.73 -8.89
N THR A 840 -1.82 -11.29 -9.50
CA THR A 840 -2.00 -11.34 -10.97
C THR A 840 -1.03 -10.41 -11.68
N VAL A 841 -0.82 -9.20 -11.18
CA VAL A 841 0.10 -8.23 -11.78
C VAL A 841 1.55 -8.67 -11.58
N GLN A 842 1.95 -9.04 -10.36
CA GLN A 842 3.33 -9.42 -10.05
C GLN A 842 3.72 -10.76 -10.68
N GLY A 843 2.80 -11.73 -10.71
CA GLY A 843 3.00 -13.05 -11.31
C GLY A 843 2.61 -13.14 -12.79
N MET A 844 2.34 -12.02 -13.46
CA MET A 844 1.83 -11.99 -14.84
C MET A 844 2.68 -12.79 -15.84
N PRO A 845 4.04 -12.70 -15.85
CA PRO A 845 4.85 -13.48 -16.79
C PRO A 845 4.60 -14.98 -16.67
N GLU A 846 4.44 -15.50 -15.45
CA GLU A 846 4.16 -16.91 -15.22
C GLU A 846 2.73 -17.29 -15.60
N ILE A 847 1.73 -16.48 -15.20
CA ILE A 847 0.32 -16.72 -15.59
C ILE A 847 0.20 -16.83 -17.11
N LEU A 848 0.85 -15.91 -17.84
CA LEU A 848 0.83 -15.89 -19.29
C LEU A 848 1.63 -17.04 -19.89
N ALA A 849 2.86 -17.29 -19.43
CA ALA A 849 3.71 -18.38 -19.92
C ALA A 849 3.04 -19.75 -19.74
N PHE A 850 2.32 -19.97 -18.63
CA PHE A 850 1.59 -21.21 -18.36
C PHE A 850 0.17 -21.26 -18.97
N GLY A 851 -0.27 -20.20 -19.69
CA GLY A 851 -1.56 -20.17 -20.38
C GLY A 851 -2.78 -20.12 -19.43
N ARG A 852 -2.64 -19.48 -18.27
CA ARG A 852 -3.65 -19.46 -17.19
C ARG A 852 -4.42 -18.14 -17.05
N ALA A 853 -4.26 -17.22 -17.99
CA ALA A 853 -4.90 -15.90 -17.97
C ALA A 853 -6.44 -15.98 -17.79
N ARG A 854 -7.12 -16.86 -18.56
CA ARG A 854 -8.58 -17.01 -18.49
C ARG A 854 -9.07 -17.50 -17.13
N LEU A 855 -8.43 -18.53 -16.56
CA LEU A 855 -8.77 -19.05 -15.24
C LEU A 855 -8.59 -17.97 -14.16
N GLN A 856 -7.53 -17.18 -14.26
CA GLN A 856 -7.27 -16.08 -13.34
C GLN A 856 -8.35 -15.00 -13.44
N GLN A 857 -8.75 -14.63 -14.65
CA GLN A 857 -9.84 -13.70 -14.90
C GLN A 857 -11.18 -14.20 -14.33
N GLU A 858 -11.49 -15.50 -14.48
CA GLU A 858 -12.70 -16.11 -13.93
C GLU A 858 -12.73 -16.09 -12.39
N ARG A 859 -11.59 -16.36 -11.72
CA ARG A 859 -11.46 -16.23 -10.25
C ARG A 859 -11.69 -14.80 -9.77
N ILE A 860 -11.11 -13.83 -10.47
CA ILE A 860 -11.33 -12.39 -10.18
C ILE A 860 -12.80 -12.03 -10.41
N ALA A 861 -13.43 -12.55 -11.46
CA ALA A 861 -14.85 -12.33 -11.77
C ALA A 861 -15.79 -12.90 -10.70
N ALA A 862 -15.47 -14.08 -10.14
CA ALA A 862 -16.23 -14.69 -9.07
C ALA A 862 -16.21 -13.84 -7.80
N LEU A 863 -15.01 -13.45 -7.32
CA LEU A 863 -14.86 -12.59 -6.14
C LEU A 863 -15.46 -11.19 -6.38
N SER A 864 -15.30 -10.63 -7.58
CA SER A 864 -15.92 -9.34 -7.92
C SER A 864 -17.45 -9.40 -7.91
N ARG A 865 -18.05 -10.54 -8.28
CA ARG A 865 -19.51 -10.75 -8.25
C ARG A 865 -20.01 -10.93 -6.82
N GLU A 866 -19.27 -11.66 -5.98
CA GLU A 866 -19.59 -11.77 -4.55
C GLU A 866 -19.55 -10.40 -3.88
N LEU A 867 -18.52 -9.60 -4.16
CA LEU A 867 -18.40 -8.24 -3.67
C LEU A 867 -19.56 -7.34 -4.13
N LEU A 868 -19.99 -7.46 -5.39
CA LEU A 868 -21.15 -6.73 -5.93
C LEU A 868 -22.43 -7.01 -5.11
N VAL A 869 -22.69 -8.27 -4.76
CA VAL A 869 -23.87 -8.66 -3.97
C VAL A 869 -23.79 -8.08 -2.55
N LEU A 870 -22.62 -8.17 -1.92
CA LEU A 870 -22.40 -7.63 -0.57
C LEU A 870 -22.57 -6.11 -0.53
N GLN A 871 -22.00 -5.38 -1.50
CA GLN A 871 -22.18 -3.93 -1.65
C GLN A 871 -23.66 -3.56 -1.90
N GLY A 872 -24.41 -4.39 -2.63
CA GLY A 872 -25.84 -4.20 -2.83
C GLY A 872 -26.67 -4.27 -1.53
N HIS A 873 -26.32 -5.19 -0.63
CA HIS A 873 -26.93 -5.29 0.70
C HIS A 873 -26.51 -4.13 1.62
N GLU A 874 -25.27 -3.68 1.53
CA GLU A 874 -24.78 -2.52 2.26
C GLU A 874 -25.52 -1.24 1.84
N ALA A 875 -25.63 -0.97 0.54
CA ALA A 875 -26.38 0.17 -0.01
C ALA A 875 -27.83 0.21 0.51
N TRP A 876 -28.48 -0.95 0.60
CA TRP A 876 -29.82 -1.07 1.16
C TRP A 876 -29.89 -0.62 2.62
N ARG A 877 -28.95 -1.06 3.46
CA ARG A 877 -28.90 -0.75 4.89
C ARG A 877 -28.55 0.72 5.15
N THR A 878 -27.55 1.24 4.45
CA THR A 878 -27.14 2.65 4.57
C THR A 878 -28.27 3.58 4.13
N GLY A 879 -28.93 3.27 3.01
CA GLY A 879 -30.12 4.00 2.57
C GLY A 879 -31.26 3.92 3.57
N LEU A 880 -31.52 2.74 4.16
CA LEU A 880 -32.58 2.59 5.17
C LEU A 880 -32.29 3.43 6.41
N ALA A 881 -31.04 3.45 6.89
CA ALA A 881 -30.65 4.25 8.04
C ALA A 881 -30.84 5.76 7.78
N ALA A 882 -30.46 6.25 6.60
CA ALA A 882 -30.68 7.63 6.21
C ALA A 882 -32.18 7.97 6.13
N ALA A 883 -32.98 7.08 5.52
CA ALA A 883 -34.43 7.25 5.41
C ALA A 883 -35.14 7.21 6.76
N LEU A 884 -34.76 6.31 7.67
CA LEU A 884 -35.29 6.24 9.03
C LEU A 884 -34.94 7.49 9.85
N THR A 885 -33.72 8.01 9.70
CA THR A 885 -33.30 9.25 10.36
C THR A 885 -34.12 10.44 9.87
N GLY A 886 -34.29 10.57 8.55
CA GLY A 886 -35.14 11.60 7.95
C GLY A 886 -36.62 11.43 8.31
N LEU A 887 -37.12 10.19 8.39
CA LEU A 887 -38.48 9.89 8.82
C LEU A 887 -38.69 10.30 10.28
N ALA A 888 -37.77 9.96 11.19
CA ALA A 888 -37.84 10.34 12.60
C ALA A 888 -37.87 11.86 12.78
N MET A 889 -37.06 12.61 12.02
CA MET A 889 -37.10 14.09 12.02
C MET A 889 -38.48 14.62 11.63
N ASN A 890 -39.04 14.14 10.53
CA ASN A 890 -40.32 14.62 10.02
C ASN A 890 -41.51 14.15 10.90
N LEU A 891 -41.42 12.96 11.50
CA LEU A 891 -42.40 12.50 12.49
C LEU A 891 -42.33 13.35 13.77
N ALA A 892 -41.14 13.73 14.24
CA ALA A 892 -41.02 14.64 15.37
C ALA A 892 -41.72 15.98 15.10
N LEU A 893 -41.51 16.56 13.91
CA LEU A 893 -42.23 17.76 13.47
C LEU A 893 -43.75 17.54 13.49
N TRP A 894 -44.22 16.43 12.92
CA TRP A 894 -45.65 16.10 12.86
C TRP A 894 -46.28 15.92 14.24
N PHE A 895 -45.61 15.19 15.15
CA PHE A 895 -46.09 14.98 16.52
C PHE A 895 -46.05 16.26 17.35
N VAL A 896 -45.03 17.12 17.17
CA VAL A 896 -44.99 18.44 17.82
C VAL A 896 -46.21 19.27 17.41
N LEU A 897 -46.57 19.28 16.12
CA LEU A 897 -47.79 19.95 15.65
C LEU A 897 -49.05 19.35 16.27
N VAL A 898 -49.25 18.03 16.16
CA VAL A 898 -50.46 17.34 16.66
C VAL A 898 -50.67 17.56 18.15
N LEU A 899 -49.59 17.64 18.93
CA LEU A 899 -49.67 17.88 20.37
C LEU A 899 -49.75 19.36 20.75
N ALA A 900 -49.26 20.27 19.90
CA ALA A 900 -49.33 21.72 20.13
C ALA A 900 -50.68 22.33 19.69
N ILE A 901 -51.29 21.83 18.62
CA ILE A 901 -52.56 22.37 18.07
C ILE A 901 -53.68 22.41 19.14
N PRO A 902 -53.94 21.34 19.93
CA PRO A 902 -54.96 21.40 20.98
C PRO A 902 -54.66 22.39 22.11
N LEU A 903 -53.40 22.78 22.29
CA LEU A 903 -53.01 23.81 23.28
C LEU A 903 -53.34 25.20 22.75
N VAL A 904 -53.23 25.41 21.44
CA VAL A 904 -53.66 26.65 20.77
C VAL A 904 -55.17 26.81 20.83
N ASP A 905 -55.91 25.75 20.49
CA ASP A 905 -57.39 25.72 20.56
C ASP A 905 -57.92 26.04 21.97
N ARG A 906 -57.23 25.57 23.02
CA ARG A 906 -57.58 25.85 24.43
C ARG A 906 -57.07 27.20 24.96
N GLY A 907 -56.39 28.00 24.13
CA GLY A 907 -55.79 29.28 24.53
C GLY A 907 -54.60 29.15 25.49
N GLN A 908 -54.01 27.95 25.63
CA GLN A 908 -52.85 27.70 26.48
C GLN A 908 -51.51 28.02 25.78
N LEU A 909 -51.53 28.11 24.45
CA LEU A 909 -50.40 28.45 23.61
C LEU A 909 -50.85 29.43 22.53
N ASP A 910 -50.11 30.52 22.31
CA ASP A 910 -50.40 31.42 21.19
C ASP A 910 -50.07 30.73 19.85
N GLY A 911 -50.99 30.85 18.87
CA GLY A 911 -50.84 30.24 17.55
C GLY A 911 -49.63 30.73 16.77
N ILE A 912 -49.09 31.92 17.11
CA ILE A 912 -47.86 32.47 16.52
C ILE A 912 -46.66 31.52 16.73
N TYR A 913 -46.63 30.79 17.86
CA TYR A 913 -45.52 29.90 18.20
C TYR A 913 -45.57 28.54 17.48
N LEU A 914 -46.67 28.19 16.82
CA LEU A 914 -46.87 26.85 16.26
C LEU A 914 -45.79 26.48 15.22
N ALA A 915 -45.55 27.35 14.24
CA ALA A 915 -44.51 27.14 13.23
C ALA A 915 -43.10 27.19 13.83
N MET A 916 -42.88 28.08 14.82
CA MET A 916 -41.60 28.20 15.51
C MET A 916 -41.20 26.89 16.20
N LEU A 917 -42.12 26.28 16.96
CA LEU A 917 -41.88 25.03 17.67
C LEU A 917 -41.64 23.87 16.70
N ALA A 918 -42.44 23.77 15.64
CA ALA A 918 -42.34 22.70 14.64
C ALA A 918 -41.01 22.77 13.85
N LEU A 919 -40.62 23.94 13.35
CA LEU A 919 -39.39 24.11 12.58
C LEU A 919 -38.13 24.07 13.46
N GLY A 920 -38.19 24.63 14.68
CA GLY A 920 -37.12 24.51 15.66
C GLY A 920 -36.84 23.04 16.03
N ALA A 921 -37.91 22.27 16.26
CA ALA A 921 -37.81 20.83 16.52
C ALA A 921 -37.18 20.08 15.35
N ALA A 922 -37.61 20.32 14.10
CA ALA A 922 -37.02 19.68 12.92
C ALA A 922 -35.55 20.05 12.70
N ALA A 923 -35.20 21.34 12.83
CA ALA A 923 -33.83 21.83 12.64
C ALA A 923 -32.82 21.20 13.62
N SER A 924 -33.27 20.82 14.83
CA SER A 924 -32.41 20.21 15.84
C SER A 924 -31.83 18.85 15.44
N PHE A 925 -32.47 18.13 14.51
CA PHE A 925 -32.01 16.82 14.06
C PHE A 925 -30.68 16.89 13.27
N GLU A 926 -30.21 18.08 12.86
CA GLU A 926 -28.86 18.26 12.30
C GLU A 926 -27.76 17.69 13.22
N ALA A 927 -27.95 17.76 14.54
CA ALA A 927 -26.99 17.21 15.50
C ALA A 927 -26.86 15.68 15.47
N VAL A 928 -27.90 14.98 14.99
CA VAL A 928 -27.98 13.51 15.00
C VAL A 928 -27.52 12.90 13.67
N LEU A 929 -27.51 13.66 12.58
CA LEU A 929 -27.11 13.18 11.25
C LEU A 929 -25.74 12.48 11.20
N PRO A 930 -24.70 12.89 11.96
CA PRO A 930 -23.41 12.18 11.93
C PRO A 930 -23.37 10.87 12.74
N LEU A 931 -24.34 10.65 13.64
CA LEU A 931 -24.29 9.54 14.61
C LEU A 931 -24.30 8.12 13.99
N PRO A 932 -25.01 7.84 12.88
CA PRO A 932 -24.98 6.53 12.23
C PRO A 932 -23.57 6.06 11.82
N MET A 933 -22.67 7.00 11.50
CA MET A 933 -21.31 6.70 11.01
C MET A 933 -20.29 6.47 12.13
N ILE A 934 -20.67 6.70 13.40
CA ILE A 934 -19.76 6.55 14.55
C ILE A 934 -19.19 5.15 14.63
N PHE A 935 -20.01 4.11 14.43
CA PHE A 935 -19.58 2.73 14.63
C PHE A 935 -18.54 2.29 13.60
N GLU A 936 -18.70 2.71 12.35
CA GLU A 936 -17.73 2.44 11.28
C GLU A 936 -16.36 3.06 11.61
N HIS A 937 -16.34 4.35 11.94
CA HIS A 937 -15.10 5.06 12.27
C HIS A 937 -14.48 4.61 13.60
N LEU A 938 -15.29 4.22 14.59
CA LEU A 938 -14.81 3.69 15.87
C LEU A 938 -14.10 2.34 15.68
N GLU A 939 -14.67 1.42 14.91
CA GLU A 939 -14.05 0.11 14.66
C GLU A 939 -12.73 0.26 13.90
N ALA A 940 -12.70 1.11 12.87
CA ALA A 940 -11.47 1.43 12.14
C ALA A 940 -10.40 2.06 13.05
N SER A 941 -10.77 3.06 13.86
CA SER A 941 -9.85 3.75 14.77
C SER A 941 -9.29 2.82 15.84
N LEU A 942 -10.12 1.93 16.42
CA LEU A 942 -9.67 0.96 17.41
C LEU A 942 -8.75 -0.09 16.81
N ALA A 943 -9.00 -0.53 15.57
CA ALA A 943 -8.13 -1.47 14.87
C ALA A 943 -6.74 -0.86 14.59
N ALA A 944 -6.69 0.37 14.07
CA ALA A 944 -5.46 1.13 13.85
C ALA A 944 -4.70 1.35 15.17
N ALA A 945 -5.39 1.79 16.22
CA ALA A 945 -4.80 2.00 17.55
C ALA A 945 -4.20 0.71 18.15
N ARG A 946 -4.85 -0.45 17.97
CA ARG A 946 -4.31 -1.73 18.45
C ARG A 946 -3.02 -2.11 17.72
N ARG A 947 -2.92 -1.89 16.41
CA ARG A 947 -1.70 -2.17 15.63
C ARG A 947 -0.55 -1.26 16.05
N LEU A 948 -0.85 0.03 16.28
CA LEU A 948 0.12 0.99 16.81
C LEU A 948 0.59 0.61 18.22
N PHE A 949 -0.35 0.43 19.15
CA PHE A 949 -0.01 0.13 20.55
C PHE A 949 0.66 -1.22 20.73
N ALA A 950 0.32 -2.23 19.94
CA ALA A 950 1.00 -3.53 19.97
C ALA A 950 2.51 -3.39 19.71
N LEU A 951 2.91 -2.45 18.84
CA LEU A 951 4.32 -2.19 18.58
C LEU A 951 4.95 -1.32 19.65
N THR A 952 4.30 -0.23 20.06
CA THR A 952 4.87 0.68 21.08
C THR A 952 4.95 0.06 22.47
N ASP A 953 4.12 -0.94 22.78
CA ASP A 953 4.19 -1.69 24.04
C ASP A 953 5.27 -2.80 24.02
N THR A 954 5.95 -3.00 22.89
CA THR A 954 7.03 -4.01 22.78
C THR A 954 8.24 -3.55 23.57
N ARG A 955 8.81 -4.45 24.38
CA ARG A 955 10.02 -4.15 25.17
C ARG A 955 11.27 -4.28 24.29
N PRO A 956 12.24 -3.35 24.39
CA PRO A 956 13.53 -3.47 23.71
C PRO A 956 14.29 -4.74 24.11
N ALA A 957 15.13 -5.26 23.21
CA ALA A 957 15.96 -6.44 23.48
C ALA A 957 17.09 -6.15 24.48
N VAL A 958 17.59 -4.91 24.49
CA VAL A 958 18.69 -4.44 25.34
C VAL A 958 18.21 -3.21 26.11
N GLN A 959 18.53 -3.13 27.39
CA GLN A 959 18.31 -1.94 28.21
C GLN A 959 19.68 -1.36 28.60
N ASP A 960 19.84 -0.05 28.41
CA ASP A 960 21.07 0.64 28.79
C ASP A 960 21.16 0.73 30.33
N PRO A 961 22.36 0.53 30.91
CA PRO A 961 22.56 0.63 32.34
C PRO A 961 22.38 2.09 32.82
N PRO A 962 21.84 2.31 34.03
CA PRO A 962 21.77 3.64 34.62
C PRO A 962 23.16 4.10 35.08
N GLY A 963 23.77 5.05 34.37
CA GLY A 963 25.07 5.64 34.74
C GLY A 963 25.95 6.03 33.53
N PRO A 964 27.05 6.76 33.75
CA PRO A 964 28.01 7.09 32.69
C PRO A 964 28.75 5.82 32.21
N ALA A 965 29.16 5.83 30.94
CA ALA A 965 29.91 4.71 30.36
C ALA A 965 31.28 4.54 31.05
N PRO A 966 31.73 3.30 31.33
CA PRO A 966 33.07 3.05 31.84
C PRO A 966 34.13 3.41 30.79
N GLN A 967 35.29 3.90 31.22
CA GLN A 967 36.42 4.14 30.32
C GLN A 967 37.21 2.83 30.13
N PRO A 968 37.41 2.36 28.88
CA PRO A 968 38.16 1.14 28.64
C PRO A 968 39.65 1.36 28.96
N ALA A 969 40.29 0.40 29.66
CA ALA A 969 41.73 0.45 29.93
C ALA A 969 42.60 0.18 28.68
N GLY A 970 41.99 -0.33 27.61
CA GLY A 970 42.58 -0.61 26.30
C GLY A 970 41.51 -1.18 25.36
N TYR A 971 41.86 -1.46 24.11
CA TYR A 971 40.89 -1.88 23.07
C TYR A 971 40.96 -3.37 22.73
N HIS A 972 41.36 -4.21 23.70
CA HIS A 972 41.29 -5.66 23.58
C HIS A 972 39.85 -6.16 23.82
N LEU A 973 39.45 -7.19 23.08
CA LEU A 973 38.15 -7.86 23.21
C LEU A 973 38.35 -9.28 23.76
N GLN A 974 37.64 -9.63 24.82
CA GLN A 974 37.70 -10.95 25.42
C GLN A 974 36.31 -11.58 25.48
N ILE A 975 36.16 -12.77 24.90
CA ILE A 975 34.91 -13.54 24.90
C ILE A 975 35.16 -14.84 25.66
N LYS A 976 34.31 -15.12 26.67
CA LYS A 976 34.38 -16.32 27.51
C LYS A 976 33.05 -17.03 27.59
N GLY A 977 33.03 -18.32 27.24
CA GLY A 977 31.90 -19.24 27.38
C GLY A 977 30.59 -18.72 26.77
N LEU A 978 30.67 -17.96 25.67
CA LEU A 978 29.53 -17.22 25.15
C LEU A 978 28.47 -18.17 24.57
N ARG A 979 27.24 -18.09 25.08
CA ARG A 979 26.08 -18.82 24.53
C ARG A 979 24.92 -17.89 24.23
N PHE A 980 24.28 -18.12 23.09
CA PHE A 980 23.17 -17.29 22.63
C PHE A 980 22.18 -18.05 21.73
N ARG A 981 20.90 -17.70 21.87
CA ARG A 981 19.78 -18.09 21.00
C ARG A 981 18.83 -16.89 20.83
N TYR A 982 18.12 -16.83 19.70
CA TYR A 982 17.26 -15.68 19.39
C TYR A 982 15.92 -15.73 20.15
N ALA A 983 15.38 -16.92 20.42
CA ALA A 983 14.20 -17.09 21.26
C ALA A 983 14.32 -18.26 22.27
N PRO A 984 13.63 -18.18 23.43
CA PRO A 984 13.56 -19.30 24.36
C PRO A 984 12.95 -20.54 23.70
N GLY A 985 13.68 -21.66 23.70
CA GLY A 985 13.26 -22.92 23.08
C GLY A 985 13.78 -23.17 21.66
N GLU A 986 14.50 -22.20 21.07
CA GLU A 986 15.29 -22.41 19.86
C GLU A 986 16.65 -23.06 20.16
N PRO A 987 17.28 -23.75 19.17
CA PRO A 987 18.63 -24.27 19.32
C PRO A 987 19.64 -23.15 19.55
N TRP A 988 20.74 -23.48 20.23
CA TRP A 988 21.87 -22.57 20.42
C TRP A 988 22.46 -22.18 19.06
N VAL A 989 22.53 -20.88 18.80
CA VAL A 989 23.18 -20.33 17.61
C VAL A 989 24.67 -20.15 17.85
N LEU A 990 25.03 -19.78 19.09
CA LEU A 990 26.39 -19.79 19.60
C LEU A 990 26.41 -20.66 20.86
N ASP A 991 27.36 -21.58 20.95
CA ASP A 991 27.46 -22.55 22.04
C ASP A 991 28.89 -22.67 22.57
N GLY A 992 29.23 -21.83 23.56
CA GLY A 992 30.51 -21.89 24.26
C GLY A 992 31.67 -21.36 23.42
N ILE A 993 31.52 -20.13 22.90
CA ILE A 993 32.58 -19.46 22.14
C ILE A 993 33.57 -18.79 23.09
N ASP A 994 34.86 -19.05 22.88
CA ASP A 994 35.98 -18.52 23.67
C ASP A 994 37.10 -18.02 22.74
N PHE A 995 37.42 -16.72 22.81
CA PHE A 995 38.63 -16.16 22.18
C PHE A 995 39.01 -14.80 22.77
N THR A 996 40.25 -14.38 22.56
CA THR A 996 40.74 -13.04 22.95
C THR A 996 41.40 -12.38 21.75
N LEU A 997 40.92 -11.19 21.39
CA LEU A 997 41.49 -10.35 20.34
C LEU A 997 42.32 -9.23 21.02
N PRO A 998 43.66 -9.28 20.94
CA PRO A 998 44.52 -8.28 21.56
C PRO A 998 44.41 -6.93 20.87
N GLU A 999 44.82 -5.87 21.57
CA GLU A 999 44.84 -4.52 21.00
C GLU A 999 45.75 -4.43 19.78
N GLY A 1000 45.23 -3.91 18.66
CA GLY A 1000 45.94 -3.86 17.38
C GLY A 1000 46.04 -5.20 16.64
N GLY A 1001 45.57 -6.30 17.22
CA GLY A 1001 45.56 -7.62 16.60
C GLY A 1001 44.50 -7.75 15.49
N ARG A 1002 44.69 -8.72 14.61
CA ARG A 1002 43.84 -9.03 13.45
C ARG A 1002 43.34 -10.46 13.51
N LEU A 1003 42.07 -10.63 13.85
CA LEU A 1003 41.41 -11.93 13.93
C LEU A 1003 40.42 -12.10 12.79
N ALA A 1004 40.44 -13.25 12.11
CA ALA A 1004 39.40 -13.61 11.15
C ALA A 1004 38.49 -14.72 11.67
N ILE A 1005 37.22 -14.66 11.31
CA ILE A 1005 36.22 -15.70 11.58
C ILE A 1005 35.64 -16.17 10.24
N VAL A 1006 35.82 -17.47 9.96
CA VAL A 1006 35.38 -18.13 8.74
C VAL A 1006 34.46 -19.30 9.07
N GLY A 1007 33.61 -19.69 8.12
CA GLY A 1007 32.71 -20.83 8.28
C GLY A 1007 31.54 -20.80 7.30
N PRO A 1008 30.73 -21.86 7.22
CA PRO A 1008 29.57 -21.91 6.33
C PRO A 1008 28.49 -20.89 6.72
N SER A 1009 27.56 -20.62 5.79
CA SER A 1009 26.37 -19.81 6.07
C SER A 1009 25.56 -20.44 7.21
N GLY A 1010 25.09 -19.61 8.15
CA GLY A 1010 24.36 -20.09 9.33
C GLY A 1010 25.23 -20.57 10.50
N ALA A 1011 26.57 -20.53 10.40
CA ALA A 1011 27.46 -20.95 11.49
C ALA A 1011 27.42 -20.05 12.75
N GLY A 1012 26.77 -18.88 12.71
CA GLY A 1012 26.68 -17.93 13.84
C GLY A 1012 27.53 -16.65 13.72
N LYS A 1013 28.23 -16.45 12.58
CA LYS A 1013 29.16 -15.33 12.38
C LYS A 1013 28.51 -13.93 12.55
N SER A 1014 27.41 -13.67 11.85
CA SER A 1014 26.68 -12.39 11.97
C SER A 1014 26.02 -12.22 13.33
N THR A 1015 25.65 -13.31 14.00
CA THR A 1015 25.14 -13.28 15.38
C THR A 1015 26.19 -12.75 16.35
N LEU A 1016 27.46 -13.12 16.17
CA LEU A 1016 28.56 -12.61 16.98
C LEU A 1016 28.74 -11.09 16.81
N VAL A 1017 28.69 -10.57 15.57
CA VAL A 1017 28.73 -9.11 15.30
C VAL A 1017 27.61 -8.39 16.02
N ASN A 1018 26.40 -8.95 15.94
CA ASN A 1018 25.22 -8.38 16.57
C ASN A 1018 25.35 -8.30 18.10
N LEU A 1019 25.99 -9.28 18.74
CA LEU A 1019 26.30 -9.25 20.18
C LEU A 1019 27.41 -8.25 20.51
N LEU A 1020 28.45 -8.15 19.68
CA LEU A 1020 29.54 -7.17 19.85
C LEU A 1020 29.04 -5.72 19.73
N LEU A 1021 28.08 -5.47 18.85
CA LEU A 1021 27.40 -4.16 18.71
C LEU A 1021 26.28 -3.93 19.73
N ARG A 1022 26.06 -4.92 20.61
CA ARG A 1022 25.03 -4.95 21.64
C ARG A 1022 23.64 -4.63 21.08
N PHE A 1023 23.29 -5.28 19.97
CA PHE A 1023 21.92 -5.29 19.44
C PHE A 1023 21.04 -6.32 20.15
N TRP A 1024 21.65 -7.39 20.64
CA TRP A 1024 21.09 -8.33 21.59
C TRP A 1024 22.04 -8.42 22.79
N ASP A 1025 21.49 -8.71 23.97
CA ASP A 1025 22.28 -9.16 25.11
C ASP A 1025 22.38 -10.70 25.07
N TYR A 1026 23.50 -11.23 25.57
CA TYR A 1026 23.77 -12.67 25.65
C TYR A 1026 23.29 -13.28 26.97
N GLU A 1027 22.85 -14.55 26.92
CA GLU A 1027 22.25 -15.28 28.05
C GLU A 1027 23.30 -15.82 29.02
N GLU A 1028 24.32 -16.54 28.52
CA GLU A 1028 25.43 -17.10 29.30
C GLU A 1028 26.79 -16.66 28.73
N GLY A 1029 27.81 -16.65 29.58
CA GLY A 1029 29.15 -16.16 29.25
C GLY A 1029 29.29 -14.64 29.37
N SER A 1030 30.42 -14.11 28.93
CA SER A 1030 30.75 -12.68 29.00
C SER A 1030 31.53 -12.19 27.79
N ILE A 1031 31.22 -10.98 27.33
CA ILE A 1031 32.04 -10.24 26.36
C ILE A 1031 32.58 -9.00 27.09
N CYS A 1032 33.91 -8.89 27.18
CA CYS A 1032 34.59 -7.77 27.85
C CYS A 1032 35.39 -6.93 26.85
N LEU A 1033 35.29 -5.61 26.99
CA LEU A 1033 36.08 -4.61 26.27
C LEU A 1033 36.91 -3.83 27.30
N GLY A 1034 38.24 -3.84 27.16
CA GLY A 1034 39.12 -3.05 28.02
C GLY A 1034 38.97 -3.36 29.51
N GLY A 1035 38.65 -4.62 29.86
CA GLY A 1035 38.43 -5.08 31.23
C GLY A 1035 36.98 -4.98 31.76
N HIS A 1036 36.07 -4.30 31.05
CA HIS A 1036 34.67 -4.14 31.46
C HIS A 1036 33.72 -4.93 30.57
N GLU A 1037 32.68 -5.51 31.15
CA GLU A 1037 31.66 -6.25 30.39
C GLU A 1037 30.83 -5.31 29.48
N LEU A 1038 30.50 -5.74 28.25
CA LEU A 1038 29.70 -4.95 27.31
C LEU A 1038 28.34 -4.51 27.87
N LYS A 1039 27.75 -5.31 28.77
CA LYS A 1039 26.48 -4.98 29.45
C LYS A 1039 26.57 -3.69 30.27
N ALA A 1040 27.76 -3.31 30.73
CA ALA A 1040 28.01 -2.07 31.48
C ALA A 1040 28.12 -0.82 30.60
N TYR A 1041 28.27 -0.96 29.28
CA TYR A 1041 28.38 0.18 28.37
C TYR A 1041 27.01 0.56 27.78
N PRO A 1042 26.55 1.83 27.92
CA PRO A 1042 25.45 2.34 27.12
C PRO A 1042 25.68 2.07 25.62
N GLN A 1043 24.66 1.60 24.91
CA GLN A 1043 24.77 1.16 23.51
C GLN A 1043 25.40 2.22 22.58
N GLU A 1044 25.06 3.49 22.78
CA GLU A 1044 25.53 4.58 21.93
C GLU A 1044 27.04 4.85 22.12
N GLU A 1045 27.53 4.78 23.36
CA GLU A 1045 28.95 4.97 23.68
C GLU A 1045 29.78 3.77 23.21
N LEU A 1046 29.29 2.54 23.40
CA LEU A 1046 29.95 1.34 22.86
C LEU A 1046 30.12 1.43 21.33
N ARG A 1047 29.06 1.82 20.62
CA ARG A 1047 29.09 1.93 19.16
C ARG A 1047 29.94 3.09 18.68
N ARG A 1048 30.28 4.10 19.49
CA ARG A 1048 31.28 5.12 19.10
C ARG A 1048 32.68 4.52 19.01
N LEU A 1049 33.00 3.51 19.83
CA LEU A 1049 34.30 2.84 19.86
C LEU A 1049 34.46 1.76 18.77
N VAL A 1050 33.38 1.36 18.10
CA VAL A 1050 33.38 0.31 17.07
C VAL A 1050 32.94 0.87 15.72
N VAL A 1051 33.68 0.58 14.65
CA VAL A 1051 33.27 0.87 13.27
C VAL A 1051 33.03 -0.42 12.50
N VAL A 1052 31.93 -0.47 11.76
CA VAL A 1052 31.53 -1.67 11.02
C VAL A 1052 31.43 -1.36 9.54
N VAL A 1053 32.06 -2.20 8.72
CA VAL A 1053 31.86 -2.24 7.27
C VAL A 1053 31.09 -3.51 6.93
N SER A 1054 29.80 -3.38 6.69
CA SER A 1054 28.88 -4.48 6.39
C SER A 1054 28.82 -4.81 4.90
N GLN A 1055 28.39 -6.03 4.57
CA GLN A 1055 28.07 -6.48 3.21
C GLN A 1055 27.07 -5.57 2.48
N ARG A 1056 25.96 -5.21 3.15
CA ARG A 1056 24.93 -4.32 2.58
C ARG A 1056 25.01 -2.96 3.23
N THR A 1057 25.68 -2.02 2.56
CA THR A 1057 25.76 -0.64 3.01
C THR A 1057 24.48 0.12 2.63
N HIS A 1058 23.67 0.51 3.62
CA HIS A 1058 22.56 1.43 3.38
C HIS A 1058 23.09 2.84 3.08
N LEU A 1059 22.66 3.40 1.96
CA LEU A 1059 22.98 4.74 1.53
C LEU A 1059 21.67 5.54 1.48
N PHE A 1060 21.63 6.62 2.26
CA PHE A 1060 20.45 7.47 2.39
C PHE A 1060 20.26 8.27 1.11
N HIS A 1061 19.00 8.59 0.79
CA HIS A 1061 18.63 9.46 -0.31
C HIS A 1061 19.04 10.91 -0.01
N ALA A 1062 20.33 11.17 -0.12
CA ALA A 1062 21.00 12.42 0.22
C ALA A 1062 22.22 12.64 -0.70
N THR A 1063 22.95 13.73 -0.51
CA THR A 1063 24.22 13.96 -1.23
C THR A 1063 25.31 12.99 -0.75
N ILE A 1064 26.36 12.81 -1.56
CA ILE A 1064 27.55 12.04 -1.14
C ILE A 1064 28.16 12.63 0.14
N GLY A 1065 28.25 13.95 0.22
CA GLY A 1065 28.75 14.66 1.41
C GLY A 1065 27.92 14.37 2.67
N GLU A 1066 26.59 14.49 2.59
CA GLU A 1066 25.69 14.20 3.73
C GLU A 1066 25.79 12.73 4.17
N ASN A 1067 25.92 11.80 3.22
CA ASN A 1067 26.13 10.39 3.52
C ASN A 1067 27.47 10.15 4.25
N LEU A 1068 28.53 10.91 3.96
CA LEU A 1068 29.83 10.82 4.65
C LEU A 1068 29.78 11.46 6.05
N LEU A 1069 29.11 12.62 6.17
CA LEU A 1069 28.89 13.33 7.44
C LEU A 1069 28.09 12.52 8.46
N LEU A 1070 27.40 11.45 8.04
CA LEU A 1070 26.79 10.50 8.96
C LEU A 1070 27.80 9.92 9.96
N ALA A 1071 29.03 9.66 9.50
CA ALA A 1071 30.09 9.10 10.31
C ALA A 1071 30.61 10.09 11.35
N ARG A 1072 30.75 11.37 10.97
CA ARG A 1072 31.15 12.47 11.85
C ARG A 1072 30.58 13.80 11.33
N PRO A 1073 29.51 14.33 11.94
CA PRO A 1073 28.79 15.50 11.40
C PRO A 1073 29.54 16.83 11.50
N GLY A 1074 30.55 16.94 12.37
CA GLY A 1074 31.41 18.12 12.47
C GLY A 1074 32.64 18.07 11.56
N ALA A 1075 32.75 17.08 10.66
CA ALA A 1075 33.93 16.96 9.79
C ALA A 1075 34.00 18.11 8.79
N SER A 1076 35.19 18.68 8.61
CA SER A 1076 35.45 19.70 7.60
C SER A 1076 35.43 19.10 6.19
N GLN A 1077 35.24 19.94 5.18
CA GLN A 1077 35.26 19.51 3.79
C GLN A 1077 36.62 18.89 3.38
N GLU A 1078 37.72 19.30 4.00
CA GLU A 1078 39.05 18.72 3.78
C GLU A 1078 39.14 17.30 4.32
N GLU A 1079 38.62 17.05 5.51
CA GLU A 1079 38.61 15.73 6.14
C GLU A 1079 37.75 14.74 5.34
N ILE A 1080 36.60 15.19 4.84
CA ILE A 1080 35.73 14.42 3.93
C ILE A 1080 36.50 14.03 2.66
N GLN A 1081 37.24 14.98 2.07
CA GLN A 1081 38.05 14.72 0.88
C GLN A 1081 39.21 13.76 1.15
N GLN A 1082 39.88 13.90 2.28
CA GLN A 1082 40.97 13.01 2.67
C GLN A 1082 40.49 11.57 2.83
N ALA A 1083 39.37 11.37 3.52
CA ALA A 1083 38.78 10.04 3.67
C ALA A 1083 38.33 9.44 2.32
N ALA A 1084 37.73 10.24 1.44
CA ALA A 1084 37.36 9.80 0.11
C ALA A 1084 38.58 9.45 -0.77
N ARG A 1085 39.70 10.17 -0.65
CA ARG A 1085 40.96 9.85 -1.35
C ARG A 1085 41.56 8.54 -0.85
N GLN A 1086 41.58 8.35 0.48
CA GLN A 1086 42.07 7.11 1.09
C GLN A 1086 41.24 5.89 0.67
N ALA A 1087 39.93 6.07 0.47
CA ALA A 1087 39.01 5.06 -0.06
C ALA A 1087 39.00 4.97 -1.60
N ARG A 1088 39.86 5.69 -2.33
CA ARG A 1088 39.90 5.79 -3.81
C ARG A 1088 38.57 6.18 -4.46
N LEU A 1089 37.76 7.00 -3.78
CA LEU A 1089 36.46 7.46 -4.26
C LEU A 1089 36.51 8.90 -4.80
N HIS A 1090 37.54 9.68 -4.45
CA HIS A 1090 37.61 11.11 -4.75
C HIS A 1090 37.52 11.45 -6.25
N GLU A 1091 38.32 10.82 -7.09
CA GLU A 1091 38.33 11.08 -8.54
C GLU A 1091 36.98 10.78 -9.18
N PHE A 1092 36.35 9.67 -8.77
CA PHE A 1092 35.00 9.34 -9.19
C PHE A 1092 34.00 10.40 -8.75
N ILE A 1093 34.05 10.85 -7.49
CA ILE A 1093 33.14 11.91 -7.00
C ILE A 1093 33.32 13.18 -7.82
N GLN A 1094 34.56 13.59 -8.12
CA GLN A 1094 34.85 14.78 -8.91
C GLN A 1094 34.38 14.67 -10.36
N SER A 1095 34.34 13.46 -10.93
CA SER A 1095 33.77 13.22 -12.26
C SER A 1095 32.25 13.43 -12.34
N LEU A 1096 31.55 13.48 -11.19
CA LEU A 1096 30.12 13.69 -11.14
C LEU A 1096 29.76 15.17 -11.30
N PRO A 1097 28.61 15.51 -11.92
CA PRO A 1097 28.25 16.90 -12.27
C PRO A 1097 28.24 17.90 -11.11
N ARG A 1098 28.05 17.43 -9.85
CA ARG A 1098 28.02 18.28 -8.64
C ARG A 1098 29.04 17.84 -7.58
N GLY A 1099 30.03 17.03 -7.93
CA GLY A 1099 31.01 16.55 -6.96
C GLY A 1099 30.35 15.87 -5.75
N TYR A 1100 30.76 16.27 -4.54
CA TYR A 1100 30.17 15.82 -3.26
C TYR A 1100 28.70 16.21 -3.06
N GLY A 1101 28.22 17.23 -3.78
CA GLY A 1101 26.81 17.66 -3.77
C GLY A 1101 25.91 16.83 -4.68
N THR A 1102 26.43 15.76 -5.29
CA THR A 1102 25.65 14.86 -6.14
C THR A 1102 24.73 13.98 -5.28
N CYS A 1103 23.43 13.97 -5.57
CA CYS A 1103 22.45 13.09 -4.93
C CYS A 1103 22.54 11.68 -5.52
N ILE A 1104 22.74 10.68 -4.66
CA ILE A 1104 22.98 9.28 -5.07
C ILE A 1104 21.68 8.49 -5.37
N GLY A 1105 20.52 9.04 -5.01
CA GLY A 1105 19.22 8.36 -5.17
C GLY A 1105 18.95 7.32 -4.08
N GLU A 1106 17.81 6.62 -4.17
CA GLU A 1106 17.40 5.60 -3.20
C GLU A 1106 18.39 4.42 -3.22
N GLU A 1107 18.82 3.97 -2.04
CA GLU A 1107 19.82 2.90 -1.83
C GLU A 1107 21.14 3.07 -2.63
N GLY A 1108 21.41 4.27 -3.14
CA GLY A 1108 22.54 4.52 -4.03
C GLY A 1108 22.45 3.76 -5.36
N LEU A 1109 21.26 3.55 -5.93
CA LEU A 1109 21.03 2.90 -7.23
C LEU A 1109 21.88 3.45 -8.38
N LYS A 1110 22.36 4.69 -8.27
CA LYS A 1110 23.24 5.35 -9.25
C LYS A 1110 24.73 4.97 -9.11
N LEU A 1111 25.08 4.15 -8.12
CA LEU A 1111 26.44 3.72 -7.82
C LEU A 1111 26.60 2.21 -8.06
N SER A 1112 27.75 1.81 -8.61
CA SER A 1112 28.13 0.39 -8.69
C SER A 1112 28.34 -0.21 -7.30
N GLY A 1113 28.29 -1.55 -7.19
CA GLY A 1113 28.56 -2.25 -5.93
C GLY A 1113 29.88 -1.81 -5.27
N GLY A 1114 30.94 -1.69 -6.06
CA GLY A 1114 32.25 -1.22 -5.60
C GLY A 1114 32.27 0.20 -5.08
N GLN A 1115 31.60 1.11 -5.78
CA GLN A 1115 31.50 2.51 -5.36
C GLN A 1115 30.74 2.65 -4.04
N ARG A 1116 29.65 1.89 -3.85
CA ARG A 1116 28.90 1.86 -2.59
C ARG A 1116 29.76 1.36 -1.43
N GLN A 1117 30.56 0.32 -1.68
CA GLN A 1117 31.44 -0.24 -0.65
C GLN A 1117 32.60 0.69 -0.28
N ARG A 1118 33.21 1.34 -1.27
CA ARG A 1118 34.23 2.40 -1.03
C ARG A 1118 33.66 3.58 -0.24
N LEU A 1119 32.40 3.95 -0.47
CA LEU A 1119 31.74 4.99 0.32
C LEU A 1119 31.53 4.54 1.78
N ALA A 1120 31.23 3.26 2.03
CA ALA A 1120 31.20 2.68 3.37
C ALA A 1120 32.57 2.73 4.06
N ILE A 1121 33.64 2.43 3.32
CA ILE A 1121 35.02 2.52 3.82
C ILE A 1121 35.39 3.98 4.14
N ALA A 1122 35.00 4.94 3.29
CA ALA A 1122 35.20 6.35 3.57
C ALA A 1122 34.48 6.82 4.84
N ARG A 1123 33.24 6.33 5.10
CA ARG A 1123 32.56 6.53 6.39
C ARG A 1123 33.35 5.93 7.55
N ALA A 1124 33.92 4.74 7.35
CA ALA A 1124 34.67 4.07 8.40
C ALA A 1124 36.00 4.77 8.74
N LEU A 1125 36.66 5.35 7.73
CA LEU A 1125 37.83 6.21 7.89
C LEU A 1125 37.48 7.49 8.65
N LEU A 1126 36.39 8.16 8.27
CA LEU A 1126 35.94 9.39 8.93
C LEU A 1126 35.55 9.20 10.39
N LYS A 1127 34.93 8.06 10.73
CA LYS A 1127 34.57 7.74 12.13
C LYS A 1127 35.82 7.53 13.00
N ASN A 1128 36.89 6.97 12.41
CA ASN A 1128 38.16 6.69 13.07
C ASN A 1128 38.04 5.99 14.43
N ALA A 1129 37.22 4.94 14.49
CA ALA A 1129 37.03 4.17 15.72
C ALA A 1129 38.20 3.18 15.94
N PRO A 1130 38.59 2.89 17.20
CA PRO A 1130 39.72 2.02 17.53
C PRO A 1130 39.49 0.54 17.20
N ILE A 1131 38.23 0.10 17.17
CA ILE A 1131 37.85 -1.28 16.84
C ILE A 1131 37.18 -1.31 15.47
N LEU A 1132 37.70 -2.13 14.56
CA LEU A 1132 37.20 -2.32 13.22
C LEU A 1132 36.57 -3.72 13.10
N VAL A 1133 35.32 -3.76 12.63
CA VAL A 1133 34.62 -5.01 12.26
C VAL A 1133 34.33 -4.98 10.77
N LEU A 1134 34.85 -5.95 10.03
CA LEU A 1134 34.58 -6.15 8.61
C LEU A 1134 33.67 -7.35 8.47
N ASP A 1135 32.43 -7.15 8.05
CA ASP A 1135 31.44 -8.22 7.89
C ASP A 1135 31.14 -8.41 6.40
N GLU A 1136 31.81 -9.40 5.79
CA GLU A 1136 31.69 -9.78 4.37
C GLU A 1136 31.91 -8.63 3.38
N ALA A 1137 32.86 -7.75 3.69
CA ALA A 1137 33.05 -6.46 3.03
C ALA A 1137 33.44 -6.51 1.53
N THR A 1138 33.82 -7.65 0.96
CA THR A 1138 34.23 -7.80 -0.45
C THR A 1138 33.27 -8.61 -1.32
N THR A 1139 32.13 -9.02 -0.75
CA THR A 1139 31.21 -9.92 -1.44
C THR A 1139 30.38 -9.21 -2.51
N GLY A 1140 30.17 -9.85 -3.66
CA GLY A 1140 29.36 -9.30 -4.77
C GLY A 1140 30.05 -8.25 -5.64
N LEU A 1141 31.37 -8.11 -5.54
CA LEU A 1141 32.19 -7.25 -6.39
C LEU A 1141 32.80 -8.04 -7.56
N ASP A 1142 33.01 -7.37 -8.70
CA ASP A 1142 33.84 -7.91 -9.77
C ASP A 1142 35.32 -7.97 -9.32
N PRO A 1143 36.13 -8.88 -9.90
CA PRO A 1143 37.49 -9.13 -9.42
C PRO A 1143 38.41 -7.90 -9.41
N VAL A 1144 38.26 -7.00 -10.39
CA VAL A 1144 39.07 -5.77 -10.49
C VAL A 1144 38.70 -4.80 -9.37
N THR A 1145 37.39 -4.58 -9.17
CA THR A 1145 36.88 -3.74 -8.09
C THR A 1145 37.18 -4.30 -6.70
N GLU A 1146 37.19 -5.62 -6.55
CA GLU A 1146 37.50 -6.31 -5.29
C GLU A 1146 38.95 -6.03 -4.83
N GLU A 1147 39.93 -6.11 -5.73
CA GLU A 1147 41.32 -5.81 -5.41
C GLU A 1147 41.51 -4.36 -4.93
N GLU A 1148 40.86 -3.40 -5.61
CA GLU A 1148 40.89 -1.99 -5.21
C GLU A 1148 40.28 -1.75 -3.82
N VAL A 1149 39.19 -2.46 -3.50
CA VAL A 1149 38.52 -2.40 -2.20
C VAL A 1149 39.37 -3.05 -1.10
N MET A 1150 40.02 -4.17 -1.37
CA MET A 1150 40.93 -4.84 -0.43
C MET A 1150 42.13 -3.97 -0.04
N GLN A 1151 42.72 -3.24 -0.99
CA GLN A 1151 43.80 -2.29 -0.68
C GLN A 1151 43.33 -1.17 0.27
N ALA A 1152 42.10 -0.67 0.11
CA ALA A 1152 41.52 0.32 1.01
C ALA A 1152 41.25 -0.26 2.40
N ILE A 1153 40.80 -1.52 2.46
CA ILE A 1153 40.60 -2.26 3.72
C ILE A 1153 41.92 -2.46 4.47
N TYR A 1154 43.01 -2.89 3.82
CA TYR A 1154 44.30 -3.08 4.51
C TYR A 1154 44.83 -1.79 5.16
N ARG A 1155 44.63 -0.64 4.50
CA ARG A 1155 44.94 0.67 5.10
C ARG A 1155 44.06 0.98 6.29
N LEU A 1156 42.77 0.62 6.23
CA LEU A 1156 41.83 0.80 7.33
C LEU A 1156 42.19 -0.03 8.57
N MET A 1157 42.80 -1.21 8.39
CA MET A 1157 43.23 -2.10 9.46
C MET A 1157 44.48 -1.64 10.21
N ALA A 1158 45.26 -0.72 9.65
CA ALA A 1158 46.53 -0.29 10.23
C ALA A 1158 46.31 0.42 11.58
N GLY A 1159 46.95 -0.10 12.65
CA GLY A 1159 46.87 0.48 14.00
C GLY A 1159 45.52 0.31 14.71
N ARG A 1160 44.65 -0.60 14.24
CA ARG A 1160 43.32 -0.85 14.82
C ARG A 1160 43.13 -2.30 15.21
N THR A 1161 42.44 -2.53 16.33
CA THR A 1161 41.96 -3.87 16.69
C THR A 1161 40.94 -4.32 15.66
N THR A 1162 41.22 -5.37 14.89
CA THR A 1162 40.44 -5.75 13.72
C THR A 1162 39.83 -7.14 13.86
N LEU A 1163 38.52 -7.24 13.64
CA LEU A 1163 37.78 -8.47 13.46
C LEU A 1163 37.26 -8.57 12.03
N VAL A 1164 37.66 -9.60 11.30
CA VAL A 1164 37.22 -9.87 9.92
C VAL A 1164 36.30 -11.08 9.91
N ILE A 1165 35.11 -10.94 9.33
CA ILE A 1165 34.17 -12.03 9.11
C ILE A 1165 34.01 -12.17 7.60
N THR A 1166 34.33 -13.35 7.09
CA THR A 1166 34.29 -13.62 5.66
C THR A 1166 34.02 -15.09 5.40
N HIS A 1167 33.34 -15.39 4.28
CA HIS A 1167 33.28 -16.74 3.72
C HIS A 1167 34.29 -16.92 2.59
N ARG A 1168 34.94 -15.85 2.12
CA ARG A 1168 36.03 -15.88 1.14
C ARG A 1168 37.36 -16.02 1.86
N LEU A 1169 38.18 -16.96 1.41
CA LEU A 1169 39.46 -17.26 2.05
C LEU A 1169 40.62 -16.40 1.53
N ALA A 1170 40.42 -15.69 0.42
CA ALA A 1170 41.38 -14.76 -0.14
C ALA A 1170 41.71 -13.61 0.83
N GLY A 1171 42.99 -13.31 1.02
CA GLY A 1171 43.47 -12.22 1.89
C GLY A 1171 43.57 -12.55 3.38
N LEU A 1172 43.25 -13.79 3.78
CA LEU A 1172 43.37 -14.24 5.18
C LEU A 1172 44.83 -14.47 5.63
N GLU A 1173 45.78 -14.51 4.69
CA GLU A 1173 47.23 -14.55 4.95
C GLU A 1173 47.71 -13.39 5.82
N ALA A 1174 47.02 -12.24 5.76
CA ALA A 1174 47.37 -11.03 6.51
C ALA A 1174 46.82 -10.98 7.94
N MET A 1175 46.19 -12.07 8.41
CA MET A 1175 45.56 -12.19 9.74
C MET A 1175 46.52 -12.86 10.73
N ASP A 1176 46.49 -12.40 11.99
CA ASP A 1176 47.34 -12.94 13.04
C ASP A 1176 46.81 -14.30 13.53
N GLU A 1177 45.49 -14.48 13.50
CA GLU A 1177 44.77 -15.70 13.88
C GLU A 1177 43.46 -15.83 13.08
N ILE A 1178 43.08 -17.06 12.76
CA ILE A 1178 41.83 -17.41 12.06
C ILE A 1178 41.06 -18.42 12.92
N LEU A 1179 39.78 -18.15 13.16
CA LEU A 1179 38.83 -19.04 13.83
C LEU A 1179 37.85 -19.61 12.82
N VAL A 1180 37.72 -20.94 12.82
CA VAL A 1180 36.76 -21.65 11.98
C VAL A 1180 35.55 -22.00 12.81
N LEU A 1181 34.41 -21.45 12.42
CA LEU A 1181 33.13 -21.59 13.11
C LEU A 1181 32.25 -22.59 12.38
N ASP A 1182 31.76 -23.62 13.07
CA ASP A 1182 30.75 -24.53 12.56
C ASP A 1182 29.69 -24.81 13.62
N LYS A 1183 28.41 -24.79 13.22
CA LYS A 1183 27.25 -25.00 14.10
C LYS A 1183 27.33 -24.26 15.45
N GLY A 1184 27.82 -23.01 15.43
CA GLY A 1184 27.91 -22.19 16.63
C GLY A 1184 29.08 -22.49 17.57
N ARG A 1185 30.08 -23.28 17.13
CA ARG A 1185 31.28 -23.63 17.90
C ARG A 1185 32.55 -23.34 17.10
N VAL A 1186 33.64 -23.03 17.80
CA VAL A 1186 34.97 -22.92 17.19
C VAL A 1186 35.54 -24.33 17.02
N VAL A 1187 35.71 -24.78 15.77
CA VAL A 1187 36.19 -26.14 15.45
C VAL A 1187 37.69 -26.19 15.15
N GLN A 1188 38.26 -25.09 14.61
CA GLN A 1188 39.69 -24.96 14.37
C GLN A 1188 40.15 -23.52 14.66
N ARG A 1189 41.43 -23.37 15.02
CA ARG A 1189 42.08 -22.08 15.20
C ARG A 1189 43.56 -22.16 14.81
N GLY A 1190 44.11 -21.09 14.24
CA GLY A 1190 45.53 -21.01 13.89
C GLY A 1190 45.80 -19.98 12.81
N ARG A 1191 47.04 -19.93 12.33
CA ARG A 1191 47.41 -19.12 11.16
C ARG A 1191 47.00 -19.81 9.86
N HIS A 1192 46.91 -19.04 8.78
CA HIS A 1192 46.56 -19.54 7.45
C HIS A 1192 47.38 -20.78 7.05
N GLU A 1193 48.71 -20.72 7.14
CA GLU A 1193 49.59 -21.83 6.79
C GLU A 1193 49.42 -23.06 7.68
N GLU A 1194 49.10 -22.87 8.96
CA GLU A 1194 48.91 -23.95 9.93
C GLU A 1194 47.59 -24.69 9.66
N LEU A 1195 46.53 -23.93 9.38
CA LEU A 1195 45.20 -24.48 9.08
C LEU A 1195 45.14 -25.18 7.71
N LEU A 1196 45.99 -24.78 6.76
CA LEU A 1196 46.14 -25.48 5.48
C LEU A 1196 46.86 -26.82 5.61
N ARG A 1197 47.80 -26.94 6.55
CA ARG A 1197 48.52 -28.21 6.82
C ARG A 1197 47.67 -29.21 7.60
N GLN A 1198 46.69 -28.74 8.36
CA GLN A 1198 45.76 -29.59 9.10
C GLN A 1198 44.62 -30.06 8.20
N GLU A 1199 44.29 -31.36 8.25
CA GLU A 1199 43.02 -31.83 7.69
C GLU A 1199 41.86 -31.31 8.52
N GLY A 1200 40.91 -30.62 7.88
CA GLY A 1200 39.74 -30.05 8.55
C GLY A 1200 38.93 -29.12 7.67
N LEU A 1201 37.90 -28.50 8.27
CA LEU A 1201 36.91 -27.68 7.56
C LEU A 1201 37.54 -26.49 6.83
N TYR A 1202 38.59 -25.86 7.37
CA TYR A 1202 39.29 -24.76 6.69
C TYR A 1202 39.90 -25.21 5.36
N ARG A 1203 40.63 -26.33 5.38
CA ARG A 1203 41.28 -26.89 4.19
C ARG A 1203 40.24 -27.35 3.17
N GLN A 1204 39.17 -28.00 3.60
CA GLN A 1204 38.06 -28.37 2.72
C GLN A 1204 37.42 -27.14 2.05
N MET A 1205 37.17 -26.06 2.81
CA MET A 1205 36.66 -24.81 2.25
C MET A 1205 37.66 -24.18 1.26
N TRP A 1206 38.96 -24.31 1.53
CA TRP A 1206 40.01 -23.83 0.64
C TRP A 1206 40.04 -24.61 -0.66
N GLU A 1207 40.07 -25.94 -0.58
CA GLU A 1207 40.03 -26.86 -1.72
C GLU A 1207 38.76 -26.64 -2.53
N LEU A 1208 37.57 -26.55 -1.93
CA LEU A 1208 36.31 -26.23 -2.64
C LEU A 1208 36.31 -24.87 -3.36
N GLN A 1209 37.01 -23.87 -2.83
CA GLN A 1209 37.15 -22.56 -3.49
C GLN A 1209 38.20 -22.58 -4.62
N HIS A 1210 39.11 -23.55 -4.61
CA HIS A 1210 40.20 -23.72 -5.57
C HIS A 1210 40.05 -24.97 -6.46
N GLU A 1211 38.98 -25.75 -6.29
CA GLU A 1211 38.67 -26.94 -7.07
C GLU A 1211 38.22 -26.51 -8.46
N VAL A 1212 39.19 -26.48 -9.36
CA VAL A 1212 39.00 -26.68 -10.78
C VAL A 1212 38.46 -28.11 -10.94
N LEU A 1213 37.16 -28.27 -11.19
CA LEU A 1213 36.67 -29.53 -11.71
C LEU A 1213 37.37 -29.78 -13.06
N PRO A 1214 38.00 -30.96 -13.24
CA PRO A 1214 38.87 -31.25 -14.38
C PRO A 1214 38.18 -31.16 -15.74
#